data_AF-W5WFW3-F1
#
_entry.id   AF-W5WFW3-F1
#
_cell.length_a   1.000
_cell.length_b   1.000
_cell.length_c   1.000
_cell.angle_alpha   90.00
_cell.angle_beta   90.00
_cell.angle_gamma   90.00
#
_symmetry.space_group_name_H-M   'P 1'
#
loop_
_entity.id
_entity.type
_entity.pdbx_description
1 polymer ?
#
loop_
_entity_poly.entity_id
_entity_poly.type
_entity_poly.pdbx_seq_one_letter_code
_entity_poly.pdbx_strand_id
1 'polypeptide(L)'
;MRRVFDAVLDRFAAADPGAIRLRMALRTLVSVVLAIGVLALTGQAITAVMLGTIVAMMSAMSVNDASTGAKAVTFLLLPVAAGVSITVSALLEPLPTVADLVFLVIIFIAVYLRRYAPRGFAVGMVAFMTFFFSLFIHAVPSQLPQLLLAIGVALACSALGHFVLLPRRPRLVLRRVVAAFRARMGQLVEAVAHLVEAPDERRQEVLRLRVTRLHECALMIEAELASLVGEDQFEAWQTDVVDVELAGERLAVAARRAVCVQLPPQVRAALVAELYELRRLAGRDPRPAMAFEDELSMDRLTDYGRMLDALDGGPAVNGLRRAVRELAVSITSARRELETDLPPALEADKPEEAGRHRSVEEQDEPEEQAEGSTGLRLTTRQAIQATVGAGLAILGGELLSEQRWYWAVITAFLVFANTTSRGDILIRGFRRTVGTLLGILAGMVAATLVAGHAQLILVLIVGCVFLGVYVVQVSYGLMTFFMTMMLGLLYSLLGTFTPELLVLRLEETAIGAVAGGLAAVLVLPTRTRATIRSDVAEVLRGLREFVDHSVGLLREAEAVDLIDQTREIDKRFAELRKAAEPMVHVISPYRAQRSDLRRLLTLLASCTYYARSLAANAEPALLAGDERLPRTGQRIAGNLDRLIAALDPDTEQAPREVVAGDSLTSHVRPRHLAEDPAEPDEAAARLVTAAFDHLDELVLALGRPLGLEADAATEPSEDTDTTTARLLGQVRDDRGRPLAEAALTLVDQRGRQVGRSSPADDGRYRIEVPATGTYLLVASSPGRQPTADLVTLGAGPHTRDVVLIRDPEAWQGEAS
;
A
#
# COMPACT_ATOMS: atom_id res chain seq x y z
N MET A 1 3.75 -30.88 -18.77
CA MET A 1 4.98 -30.05 -18.88
C MET A 1 4.66 -28.58 -19.15
N ARG A 2 3.92 -28.22 -20.23
CA ARG A 2 3.51 -26.81 -20.51
C ARG A 2 2.82 -26.11 -19.35
N ARG A 3 1.78 -26.72 -18.74
CA ARG A 3 1.08 -26.14 -17.57
C ARG A 3 1.98 -25.85 -16.35
N VAL A 4 3.02 -26.67 -16.14
CA VAL A 4 3.98 -26.47 -15.03
C VAL A 4 4.92 -25.31 -15.36
N PHE A 5 5.32 -25.19 -16.63
CA PHE A 5 6.13 -24.08 -17.12
C PHE A 5 5.37 -22.74 -17.03
N ASP A 6 4.11 -22.72 -17.47
CA ASP A 6 3.25 -21.53 -17.39
C ASP A 6 3.02 -21.09 -15.93
N ALA A 7 2.81 -22.04 -15.01
CA ALA A 7 2.68 -21.73 -13.58
C ALA A 7 3.97 -21.13 -12.97
N VAL A 8 5.15 -21.57 -13.43
CA VAL A 8 6.44 -21.00 -13.02
C VAL A 8 6.61 -19.60 -13.60
N LEU A 9 6.23 -19.39 -14.86
CA LEU A 9 6.27 -18.07 -15.50
C LEU A 9 5.32 -17.08 -14.82
N ASP A 10 4.10 -17.49 -14.49
CA ASP A 10 3.13 -16.66 -13.75
C ASP A 10 3.66 -16.28 -12.37
N ARG A 11 4.29 -17.23 -11.67
CA ARG A 11 4.91 -16.96 -10.38
C ARG A 11 6.06 -15.96 -10.50
N PHE A 12 6.85 -16.05 -11.57
CA PHE A 12 7.93 -15.10 -11.85
C PHE A 12 7.39 -13.72 -12.24
N ALA A 13 6.39 -13.64 -13.12
CA ALA A 13 5.76 -12.40 -13.55
C ALA A 13 5.10 -11.66 -12.37
N ALA A 14 4.36 -12.39 -11.51
CA ALA A 14 3.78 -11.81 -10.30
C ALA A 14 4.84 -11.33 -9.30
N ALA A 15 5.99 -12.01 -9.24
CA ALA A 15 7.09 -11.65 -8.36
C ALA A 15 7.82 -10.39 -8.84
N ASP A 16 8.05 -10.23 -10.14
CA ASP A 16 8.77 -9.10 -10.77
C ASP A 16 7.95 -8.47 -11.91
N PRO A 17 6.92 -7.65 -11.58
CA PRO A 17 6.12 -6.95 -12.57
C PRO A 17 6.98 -6.12 -13.51
N GLY A 18 6.71 -6.19 -14.82
CA GLY A 18 7.50 -5.48 -15.83
C GLY A 18 8.93 -6.00 -16.03
N ALA A 19 9.34 -7.06 -15.30
CA ALA A 19 10.70 -7.58 -15.22
C ALA A 19 11.74 -6.48 -14.88
N ILE A 20 11.36 -5.54 -14.01
CA ILE A 20 12.17 -4.38 -13.66
C ILE A 20 13.43 -4.82 -12.93
N ARG A 21 13.31 -5.74 -11.96
CA ARG A 21 14.45 -6.24 -11.18
C ARG A 21 15.36 -7.12 -12.03
N LEU A 22 14.77 -7.99 -12.84
CA LEU A 22 15.52 -8.83 -13.78
C LEU A 22 16.34 -7.98 -14.76
N ARG A 23 15.73 -6.94 -15.33
CA ARG A 23 16.42 -6.03 -16.25
C ARG A 23 17.54 -5.28 -15.55
N MET A 24 17.30 -4.78 -14.35
CA MET A 24 18.34 -4.10 -13.55
C MET A 24 19.52 -5.05 -13.27
N ALA A 25 19.25 -6.27 -12.79
CA ALA A 25 20.29 -7.27 -12.51
C ALA A 25 21.08 -7.68 -13.76
N LEU A 26 20.38 -7.95 -14.87
CA LEU A 26 21.03 -8.32 -16.12
C LEU A 26 21.85 -7.17 -16.69
N ARG A 27 21.34 -5.93 -16.63
CA ARG A 27 22.06 -4.73 -17.07
C ARG A 27 23.32 -4.53 -16.26
N THR A 28 23.23 -4.56 -14.94
CA THR A 28 24.40 -4.43 -14.06
C THR A 28 25.42 -5.53 -14.34
N LEU A 29 24.96 -6.78 -14.51
CA LEU A 29 25.85 -7.89 -14.82
C LEU A 29 26.57 -7.70 -16.16
N VAL A 30 25.83 -7.35 -17.21
CA VAL A 30 26.40 -7.09 -18.55
C VAL A 30 27.42 -5.94 -18.50
N SER A 31 27.09 -4.83 -17.82
CA SER A 31 28.00 -3.69 -17.65
C SER A 31 29.29 -4.10 -16.93
N VAL A 32 29.18 -4.91 -15.88
CA VAL A 32 30.32 -5.40 -15.09
C VAL A 32 31.19 -6.35 -15.91
N VAL A 33 30.60 -7.35 -16.56
CA VAL A 33 31.33 -8.34 -17.37
C VAL A 33 32.03 -7.67 -18.55
N LEU A 34 31.36 -6.71 -19.20
CA LEU A 34 31.95 -5.95 -20.30
C LEU A 34 33.11 -5.09 -19.81
N ALA A 35 32.97 -4.38 -18.68
CA ALA A 35 34.04 -3.58 -18.12
C ALA A 35 35.27 -4.44 -17.75
N ILE A 36 35.07 -5.59 -17.09
CA ILE A 36 36.14 -6.53 -16.78
C ILE A 36 36.82 -7.00 -18.07
N GLY A 37 36.03 -7.41 -19.08
CA GLY A 37 36.56 -7.91 -20.35
C GLY A 37 37.42 -6.88 -21.07
N VAL A 38 36.92 -5.65 -21.23
CA VAL A 38 37.66 -4.56 -21.92
C VAL A 38 38.92 -4.17 -21.15
N LEU A 39 38.86 -4.05 -19.82
CA LEU A 39 40.02 -3.67 -19.00
C LEU A 39 41.07 -4.78 -18.94
N ALA A 40 40.65 -6.05 -18.87
CA ALA A 40 41.57 -7.19 -18.90
C ALA A 40 42.26 -7.32 -20.27
N LEU A 41 41.52 -7.15 -21.38
CA LEU A 41 42.08 -7.22 -22.74
C LEU A 41 43.05 -6.08 -23.05
N THR A 42 42.89 -4.93 -22.40
CA THR A 42 43.82 -3.79 -22.54
C THR A 42 45.05 -3.89 -21.64
N GLY A 43 45.21 -5.01 -20.92
CA GLY A 43 46.39 -5.27 -20.09
C GLY A 43 46.47 -4.38 -18.84
N GLN A 44 45.33 -3.87 -18.37
CA GLN A 44 45.29 -2.98 -17.20
C GLN A 44 45.68 -3.71 -15.92
N ALA A 45 46.23 -2.96 -14.96
CA ALA A 45 46.53 -3.50 -13.64
C ALA A 45 45.25 -3.98 -12.95
N ILE A 46 45.37 -5.02 -12.11
CA ILE A 46 44.24 -5.62 -11.38
C ILE A 46 43.49 -4.56 -10.56
N THR A 47 44.21 -3.60 -9.97
CA THR A 47 43.62 -2.49 -9.21
C THR A 47 42.72 -1.61 -10.07
N ALA A 48 43.13 -1.31 -11.30
CA ALA A 48 42.32 -0.56 -12.27
C ALA A 48 41.10 -1.36 -12.76
N VAL A 49 41.26 -2.67 -12.97
CA VAL A 49 40.14 -3.58 -13.30
C VAL A 49 39.12 -3.61 -12.16
N MET A 50 39.56 -3.71 -10.91
CA MET A 50 38.68 -3.69 -9.73
C MET A 50 37.92 -2.37 -9.60
N LEU A 51 38.61 -1.23 -9.74
CA LEU A 51 37.98 0.08 -9.72
C LEU A 51 36.91 0.20 -10.82
N GLY A 52 37.27 -0.15 -12.06
CA GLY A 52 36.34 -0.11 -13.19
C GLY A 52 35.13 -1.02 -12.99
N THR A 53 35.33 -2.20 -12.42
CA THR A 53 34.26 -3.14 -12.07
C THR A 53 33.26 -2.51 -11.09
N ILE A 54 33.75 -1.91 -10.01
CA ILE A 54 32.91 -1.26 -8.99
C ILE A 54 32.17 -0.06 -9.57
N VAL A 55 32.86 0.78 -10.37
CA VAL A 55 32.25 1.95 -11.01
C VAL A 55 31.16 1.54 -12.00
N ALA A 56 31.40 0.52 -12.83
CA ALA A 56 30.40 -0.03 -13.75
C ALA A 56 29.18 -0.58 -12.99
N MET A 57 29.41 -1.32 -11.89
CA MET A 57 28.35 -1.85 -11.04
C MET A 57 27.52 -0.73 -10.41
N MET A 58 28.17 0.24 -9.79
CA MET A 58 27.50 1.34 -9.09
C MET A 58 26.73 2.24 -10.05
N SER A 59 27.33 2.64 -11.16
CA SER A 59 26.67 3.39 -12.22
C SER A 59 25.41 2.65 -12.72
N ALA A 60 25.50 1.34 -12.95
CA ALA A 60 24.36 0.57 -13.45
C ALA A 60 23.22 0.36 -12.46
N MET A 61 23.49 0.45 -11.17
CA MET A 61 22.48 0.38 -10.11
C MET A 61 21.89 1.75 -9.75
N SER A 62 22.69 2.81 -9.82
CA SER A 62 22.29 4.13 -9.33
C SER A 62 21.62 5.01 -10.36
N VAL A 63 21.93 4.84 -11.67
CA VAL A 63 21.31 5.63 -12.74
C VAL A 63 19.90 5.11 -13.05
N ASN A 64 18.90 5.81 -12.51
CA ASN A 64 17.48 5.45 -12.60
C ASN A 64 16.59 6.60 -13.10
N ASP A 65 17.14 7.57 -13.84
CA ASP A 65 16.36 8.68 -14.39
C ASP A 65 15.19 8.17 -15.26
N ALA A 66 14.09 8.91 -15.30
CA ALA A 66 12.89 8.50 -16.04
C ALA A 66 13.12 8.53 -17.56
N SER A 67 13.62 9.66 -18.07
CA SER A 67 13.83 9.92 -19.50
C SER A 67 15.24 9.59 -19.98
N THR A 68 15.35 9.25 -21.28
CA THR A 68 16.65 8.95 -21.91
C THR A 68 17.58 10.16 -21.90
N GLY A 69 17.04 11.37 -22.12
CA GLY A 69 17.80 12.62 -22.03
C GLY A 69 18.33 12.88 -20.62
N ALA A 70 17.48 12.64 -19.59
CA ALA A 70 17.91 12.81 -18.22
C ALA A 70 19.07 11.87 -17.83
N LYS A 71 18.99 10.59 -18.25
CA LYS A 71 20.07 9.60 -18.09
C LYS A 71 21.36 10.04 -18.76
N ALA A 72 21.28 10.57 -19.98
CA ALA A 72 22.46 10.98 -20.74
C ALA A 72 23.25 12.06 -19.98
N VAL A 73 22.56 13.06 -19.45
CA VAL A 73 23.19 14.09 -18.60
C VAL A 73 23.80 13.48 -17.34
N THR A 74 23.12 12.54 -16.66
CA THR A 74 23.69 11.85 -15.50
C THR A 74 25.00 11.17 -15.88
N PHE A 75 25.03 10.43 -17.00
CA PHE A 75 26.24 9.79 -17.52
C PHE A 75 27.36 10.76 -17.91
N LEU A 76 27.03 12.02 -18.26
CA LEU A 76 28.03 13.07 -18.48
C LEU A 76 28.60 13.63 -17.17
N LEU A 77 27.82 13.63 -16.08
CA LEU A 77 28.26 14.09 -14.77
C LEU A 77 29.11 13.05 -14.02
N LEU A 78 28.86 11.74 -14.22
CA LEU A 78 29.58 10.68 -13.51
C LEU A 78 31.11 10.72 -13.69
N PRO A 79 31.68 10.91 -14.90
CA PRO A 79 33.13 11.01 -15.08
C PRO A 79 33.74 12.18 -14.32
N VAL A 80 33.05 13.32 -14.27
CA VAL A 80 33.51 14.51 -13.55
C VAL A 80 33.55 14.22 -12.05
N ALA A 81 32.48 13.67 -11.50
CA ALA A 81 32.39 13.36 -10.07
C ALA A 81 33.41 12.29 -9.64
N ALA A 82 33.55 11.21 -10.42
CA ALA A 82 34.54 10.17 -10.18
C ALA A 82 35.97 10.72 -10.32
N GLY A 83 36.23 11.49 -11.38
CA GLY A 83 37.53 12.06 -11.69
C GLY A 83 38.02 13.05 -10.64
N VAL A 84 37.15 13.96 -10.18
CA VAL A 84 37.46 14.85 -9.06
C VAL A 84 37.75 14.05 -7.79
N SER A 85 36.91 13.08 -7.46
CA SER A 85 37.06 12.28 -6.23
C SER A 85 38.38 11.50 -6.20
N ILE A 86 38.73 10.81 -7.29
CA ILE A 86 39.98 10.03 -7.34
C ILE A 86 41.22 10.92 -7.36
N THR A 87 41.15 12.05 -8.06
CA THR A 87 42.27 12.99 -8.16
C THR A 87 42.55 13.64 -6.80
N VAL A 88 41.50 14.11 -6.10
CA VAL A 88 41.64 14.69 -4.76
C VAL A 88 42.18 13.65 -3.78
N SER A 89 41.67 12.42 -3.80
CA SER A 89 42.18 11.36 -2.92
C SER A 89 43.65 11.04 -3.20
N ALA A 90 44.05 10.88 -4.47
CA ALA A 90 45.42 10.53 -4.82
C ALA A 90 46.43 11.65 -4.48
N LEU A 91 46.01 12.91 -4.55
CA LEU A 91 46.84 14.05 -4.13
C LEU A 91 47.01 14.13 -2.60
N LEU A 92 46.05 13.58 -1.84
CA LEU A 92 46.05 13.57 -0.38
C LEU A 92 46.69 12.31 0.21
N GLU A 93 47.20 11.39 -0.61
CA GLU A 93 47.89 10.17 -0.17
C GLU A 93 49.01 10.43 0.86
N PRO A 94 49.83 11.49 0.75
CA PRO A 94 50.86 11.77 1.75
C PRO A 94 50.32 12.27 3.10
N LEU A 95 49.03 12.64 3.17
CA LEU A 95 48.38 13.28 4.30
C LEU A 95 47.12 12.50 4.71
N PRO A 96 47.25 11.27 5.25
CA PRO A 96 46.12 10.37 5.48
C PRO A 96 45.02 10.99 6.36
N THR A 97 45.41 11.69 7.43
CA THR A 97 44.46 12.39 8.32
C THR A 97 43.65 13.48 7.60
N VAL A 98 44.25 14.16 6.61
CA VAL A 98 43.55 15.15 5.80
C VAL A 98 42.64 14.46 4.79
N ALA A 99 43.08 13.33 4.22
CA ALA A 99 42.28 12.51 3.33
C ALA A 99 40.99 12.02 4.01
N ASP A 100 41.05 11.62 5.27
CA ASP A 100 39.89 11.19 6.06
C ASP A 100 38.90 12.33 6.33
N LEU A 101 39.40 13.53 6.66
CA LEU A 101 38.56 14.72 6.82
C LEU A 101 37.88 15.10 5.50
N VAL A 102 38.60 15.05 4.38
CA VAL A 102 38.03 15.30 3.05
C VAL A 102 37.03 14.20 2.66
N PHE A 103 37.25 12.96 3.09
CA PHE A 103 36.29 11.88 2.87
C PHE A 103 34.96 12.15 3.56
N LEU A 104 34.99 12.67 4.80
CA LEU A 104 33.79 13.12 5.52
C LEU A 104 33.04 14.25 4.79
N VAL A 105 33.77 15.17 4.15
CA VAL A 105 33.19 16.22 3.30
C VAL A 105 32.53 15.62 2.05
N ILE A 106 33.17 14.65 1.40
CA ILE A 106 32.57 13.95 0.25
C ILE A 106 31.34 13.16 0.66
N ILE A 107 31.34 12.52 1.82
CA ILE A 107 30.14 11.86 2.38
C ILE A 107 29.01 12.87 2.56
N PHE A 108 29.30 14.04 3.13
CA PHE A 108 28.31 15.11 3.29
C PHE A 108 27.72 15.52 1.92
N ILE A 109 28.58 15.84 0.95
CA ILE A 109 28.17 16.27 -0.39
C ILE A 109 27.37 15.15 -1.08
N ALA A 110 27.84 13.90 -1.03
CA ALA A 110 27.19 12.76 -1.65
C ALA A 110 25.77 12.50 -1.11
N VAL A 111 25.56 12.69 0.20
CA VAL A 111 24.23 12.56 0.81
C VAL A 111 23.38 13.80 0.53
N TYR A 112 23.97 15.00 0.59
CA TYR A 112 23.28 16.26 0.33
C TYR A 112 22.75 16.36 -1.10
N LEU A 113 23.53 15.90 -2.10
CA LEU A 113 23.15 15.89 -3.50
C LEU A 113 21.90 15.03 -3.79
N ARG A 114 21.53 14.10 -2.90
CA ARG A 114 20.30 13.29 -3.04
C ARG A 114 19.03 14.14 -3.14
N ARG A 115 19.08 15.42 -2.75
CA ARG A 115 17.99 16.39 -2.97
C ARG A 115 17.61 16.59 -4.44
N TYR A 116 18.52 16.35 -5.38
CA TYR A 116 18.27 16.55 -6.81
C TYR A 116 17.74 15.28 -7.50
N ALA A 117 17.00 14.46 -6.75
CA ALA A 117 16.41 13.16 -7.14
C ALA A 117 17.36 12.30 -8.01
N PRO A 118 16.98 11.33 -8.87
CA PRO A 118 17.81 10.16 -9.18
C PRO A 118 19.26 10.45 -9.60
N ARG A 119 19.49 11.58 -10.28
CA ARG A 119 20.80 12.12 -10.66
C ARG A 119 21.75 12.31 -9.48
N GLY A 120 21.29 13.03 -8.46
CA GLY A 120 22.10 13.39 -7.30
C GLY A 120 22.53 12.18 -6.48
N PHE A 121 21.66 11.16 -6.40
CA PHE A 121 22.00 9.87 -5.80
C PHE A 121 23.12 9.15 -6.57
N ALA A 122 23.04 9.10 -7.90
CA ALA A 122 24.05 8.46 -8.74
C ALA A 122 25.42 9.17 -8.66
N VAL A 123 25.43 10.49 -8.81
CA VAL A 123 26.65 11.32 -8.72
C VAL A 123 27.30 11.16 -7.35
N GLY A 124 26.52 11.27 -6.27
CA GLY A 124 27.03 11.11 -4.90
C GLY A 124 27.57 9.72 -4.62
N MET A 125 26.88 8.66 -5.06
CA MET A 125 27.32 7.28 -4.86
C MET A 125 28.63 6.98 -5.60
N VAL A 126 28.77 7.44 -6.85
CA VAL A 126 29.98 7.24 -7.64
C VAL A 126 31.15 8.04 -7.08
N ALA A 127 30.93 9.30 -6.66
CA ALA A 127 31.96 10.12 -6.01
C ALA A 127 32.49 9.44 -4.73
N PHE A 128 31.58 9.03 -3.84
CA PHE A 128 31.91 8.31 -2.61
C PHE A 128 32.71 7.03 -2.89
N MET A 129 32.23 6.17 -3.81
CA MET A 129 32.88 4.88 -4.09
C MET A 129 34.24 5.04 -4.75
N THR A 130 34.41 6.06 -5.59
CA THR A 130 35.69 6.31 -6.26
C THR A 130 36.72 6.87 -5.27
N PHE A 131 36.33 7.81 -4.39
CA PHE A 131 37.22 8.29 -3.33
C PHE A 131 37.61 7.17 -2.37
N PHE A 132 36.62 6.40 -1.92
CA PHE A 132 36.82 5.23 -1.06
C PHE A 132 37.83 4.25 -1.65
N PHE A 133 37.66 3.88 -2.93
CA PHE A 133 38.52 2.89 -3.55
C PHE A 133 39.94 3.42 -3.75
N SER A 134 40.09 4.72 -3.99
CA SER A 134 41.38 5.41 -4.04
C SER A 134 42.13 5.35 -2.72
N LEU A 135 41.44 5.56 -1.58
CA LEU A 135 42.01 5.34 -0.25
C LEU A 135 42.42 3.87 -0.04
N PHE A 136 41.54 2.94 -0.42
CA PHE A 136 41.77 1.51 -0.24
C PHE A 136 43.00 0.98 -0.98
N ILE A 137 43.28 1.48 -2.19
CA ILE A 137 44.45 1.06 -2.98
C ILE A 137 45.68 1.93 -2.74
N HIS A 138 45.60 2.94 -1.86
CA HIS A 138 46.62 3.98 -1.69
C HIS A 138 47.06 4.57 -3.04
N ALA A 139 46.09 5.06 -3.81
CA ALA A 139 46.36 5.57 -5.16
C ALA A 139 47.31 6.77 -5.10
N VAL A 140 48.34 6.75 -5.94
CA VAL A 140 49.30 7.86 -6.08
C VAL A 140 49.04 8.64 -7.37
N PRO A 141 49.49 9.91 -7.46
CA PRO A 141 49.23 10.75 -8.63
C PRO A 141 49.73 10.16 -9.96
N SER A 142 50.77 9.33 -9.94
CA SER A 142 51.30 8.65 -11.13
C SER A 142 50.36 7.59 -11.71
N GLN A 143 49.45 7.03 -10.89
CA GLN A 143 48.46 6.04 -11.32
C GLN A 143 47.19 6.68 -11.88
N LEU A 144 46.98 7.99 -11.66
CA LEU A 144 45.75 8.68 -12.06
C LEU A 144 45.36 8.50 -13.53
N PRO A 145 46.27 8.60 -14.53
CA PRO A 145 45.89 8.41 -15.93
C PRO A 145 45.28 7.02 -16.16
N GLN A 146 45.84 5.99 -15.53
CA GLN A 146 45.36 4.62 -15.64
C GLN A 146 44.00 4.43 -14.97
N LEU A 147 43.83 5.00 -13.76
CA LEU A 147 42.59 4.89 -13.01
C LEU A 147 41.44 5.68 -13.65
N LEU A 148 41.72 6.87 -14.18
CA LEU A 148 40.76 7.69 -14.94
C LEU A 148 40.34 7.00 -16.23
N LEU A 149 41.27 6.36 -16.94
CA LEU A 149 40.95 5.54 -18.11
C LEU A 149 40.04 4.36 -17.73
N ALA A 150 40.32 3.69 -16.62
CA ALA A 150 39.49 2.58 -16.13
C ALA A 150 38.07 3.04 -15.77
N ILE A 151 37.92 4.19 -15.12
CA ILE A 151 36.63 4.84 -14.84
C ILE A 151 35.89 5.15 -16.15
N GLY A 152 36.57 5.77 -17.11
CA GLY A 152 35.98 6.13 -18.41
C GLY A 152 35.46 4.90 -19.16
N VAL A 153 36.25 3.83 -19.24
CA VAL A 153 35.87 2.55 -19.85
C VAL A 153 34.67 1.94 -19.11
N ALA A 154 34.69 1.92 -17.78
CA ALA A 154 33.60 1.38 -16.97
C ALA A 154 32.28 2.12 -17.18
N LEU A 155 32.32 3.46 -17.20
CA LEU A 155 31.15 4.30 -17.44
C LEU A 155 30.65 4.16 -18.89
N ALA A 156 31.54 4.00 -19.88
CA ALA A 156 31.16 3.72 -21.26
C ALA A 156 30.49 2.35 -21.40
N CYS A 157 31.02 1.31 -20.74
CA CYS A 157 30.40 -0.02 -20.70
C CYS A 157 29.02 0.02 -20.04
N SER A 158 28.91 0.77 -18.93
CA SER A 158 27.62 1.00 -18.27
C SER A 158 26.63 1.74 -19.17
N ALA A 159 27.06 2.81 -19.84
CA ALA A 159 26.23 3.54 -20.79
C ALA A 159 25.77 2.65 -21.96
N LEU A 160 26.65 1.82 -22.52
CA LEU A 160 26.30 0.84 -23.55
C LEU A 160 25.21 -0.13 -23.05
N GLY A 161 25.31 -0.57 -21.80
CA GLY A 161 24.28 -1.35 -21.12
C GLY A 161 22.91 -0.66 -21.05
N HIS A 162 22.88 0.66 -20.82
CA HIS A 162 21.63 1.44 -20.69
C HIS A 162 20.99 1.81 -22.01
N PHE A 163 21.81 2.21 -22.99
CA PHE A 163 21.33 2.80 -24.23
C PHE A 163 21.24 1.80 -25.39
N VAL A 164 22.10 0.77 -25.42
CA VAL A 164 22.27 -0.10 -26.60
C VAL A 164 21.91 -1.55 -26.31
N LEU A 165 22.49 -2.17 -25.27
CA LEU A 165 22.34 -3.61 -25.04
C LEU A 165 21.00 -3.98 -24.42
N LEU A 166 20.56 -3.22 -23.40
CA LEU A 166 19.31 -3.47 -22.67
C LEU A 166 18.45 -2.19 -22.60
N PRO A 167 18.07 -1.59 -23.74
CA PRO A 167 17.28 -0.37 -23.75
C PRO A 167 15.91 -0.59 -23.10
N ARG A 168 15.42 0.41 -22.35
CA ARG A 168 14.05 0.39 -21.82
C ARG A 168 13.08 0.48 -23.01
N ARG A 169 12.25 -0.55 -23.19
CA ARG A 169 11.17 -0.58 -24.17
C ARG A 169 9.83 -0.51 -23.43
N PRO A 170 9.23 0.69 -23.26
CA PRO A 170 8.03 0.88 -22.43
C PRO A 170 6.88 -0.05 -22.84
N ARG A 171 6.63 -0.22 -24.16
CA ARG A 171 5.62 -1.16 -24.69
C ARG A 171 5.79 -2.60 -24.18
N LEU A 172 7.03 -3.11 -24.11
CA LEU A 172 7.29 -4.45 -23.57
C LEU A 172 7.18 -4.50 -22.05
N VAL A 173 7.47 -3.39 -21.36
CA VAL A 173 7.28 -3.27 -19.92
C VAL A 173 5.79 -3.36 -19.62
N LEU A 174 4.96 -2.54 -20.28
CA LEU A 174 3.51 -2.55 -20.14
C LEU A 174 2.93 -3.96 -20.34
N ARG A 175 3.25 -4.65 -21.44
CA ARG A 175 2.80 -6.04 -21.67
C ARG A 175 3.16 -6.99 -20.53
N ARG A 176 4.36 -6.84 -19.96
CA ARG A 176 4.81 -7.66 -18.81
C ARG A 176 4.13 -7.28 -17.51
N VAL A 177 3.82 -6.00 -17.29
CA VAL A 177 3.06 -5.55 -16.13
C VAL A 177 1.61 -6.06 -16.22
N VAL A 178 0.97 -5.98 -17.38
CA VAL A 178 -0.38 -6.55 -17.61
C VAL A 178 -0.38 -8.06 -17.37
N ALA A 179 0.63 -8.80 -17.85
CA ALA A 179 0.77 -10.21 -17.54
C ALA A 179 0.94 -10.48 -16.03
N ALA A 180 1.71 -9.63 -15.33
CA ALA A 180 1.87 -9.72 -13.88
C ALA A 180 0.58 -9.38 -13.12
N PHE A 181 -0.21 -8.41 -13.57
CA PHE A 181 -1.52 -8.06 -13.03
C PHE A 181 -2.47 -9.25 -13.12
N ARG A 182 -2.57 -9.90 -14.28
CA ARG A 182 -3.35 -11.14 -14.47
C ARG A 182 -2.89 -12.26 -13.53
N ALA A 183 -1.58 -12.49 -13.42
CA ALA A 183 -1.03 -13.50 -12.51
C ALA A 183 -1.33 -13.18 -11.04
N ARG A 184 -1.28 -11.90 -10.63
CA ARG A 184 -1.64 -11.45 -9.27
C ARG A 184 -3.13 -11.57 -9.00
N MET A 185 -3.98 -11.28 -9.99
CA MET A 185 -5.43 -11.51 -9.90
C MET A 185 -5.73 -13.00 -9.71
N GLY A 186 -5.09 -13.88 -10.47
CA GLY A 186 -5.16 -15.31 -10.22
C GLY A 186 -4.75 -15.68 -8.78
N GLN A 187 -3.63 -15.16 -8.29
CA GLN A 187 -3.19 -15.41 -6.90
C GLN A 187 -4.17 -14.87 -5.84
N LEU A 188 -4.91 -13.79 -6.15
CA LEU A 188 -5.96 -13.25 -5.29
C LEU A 188 -7.14 -14.22 -5.20
N VAL A 189 -7.67 -14.67 -6.35
CA VAL A 189 -8.77 -15.65 -6.41
C VAL A 189 -8.37 -16.97 -5.72
N GLU A 190 -7.13 -17.41 -5.91
CA GLU A 190 -6.60 -18.62 -5.24
C GLU A 190 -6.49 -18.44 -3.72
N ALA A 191 -6.09 -17.26 -3.24
CA ALA A 191 -6.09 -16.95 -1.82
C ALA A 191 -7.52 -16.92 -1.23
N VAL A 192 -8.50 -16.43 -2.01
CA VAL A 192 -9.93 -16.49 -1.64
C VAL A 192 -10.41 -17.93 -1.53
N ALA A 193 -10.11 -18.78 -2.53
CA ALA A 193 -10.46 -20.21 -2.49
C ALA A 193 -9.90 -20.91 -1.25
N HIS A 194 -8.62 -20.70 -0.94
CA HIS A 194 -8.00 -21.24 0.27
C HIS A 194 -8.62 -20.70 1.56
N LEU A 195 -9.01 -19.42 1.61
CA LEU A 195 -9.67 -18.87 2.79
C LEU A 195 -11.05 -19.50 3.02
N VAL A 196 -11.83 -19.73 1.96
CA VAL A 196 -13.14 -20.39 2.03
C VAL A 196 -12.98 -21.88 2.38
N GLU A 197 -11.95 -22.55 1.87
CA GLU A 197 -11.66 -23.96 2.13
C GLU A 197 -11.36 -24.21 3.61
N ALA A 198 -10.43 -23.46 4.20
CA ALA A 198 -10.15 -23.51 5.63
C ALA A 198 -9.85 -22.10 6.17
N PRO A 199 -10.75 -21.54 7.01
CA PRO A 199 -10.59 -20.20 7.49
C PRO A 199 -9.51 -20.11 8.58
N ASP A 200 -8.58 -19.17 8.40
CA ASP A 200 -7.43 -18.96 9.28
C ASP A 200 -7.01 -17.48 9.23
N GLU A 201 -6.62 -16.90 10.36
CA GLU A 201 -6.10 -15.53 10.47
C GLU A 201 -4.91 -15.31 9.52
N ARG A 202 -4.03 -16.31 9.40
CA ARG A 202 -2.88 -16.22 8.49
C ARG A 202 -3.32 -16.09 7.03
N ARG A 203 -4.39 -16.79 6.63
CA ARG A 203 -4.93 -16.73 5.27
C ARG A 203 -5.65 -15.41 5.00
N GLN A 204 -6.33 -14.85 6.01
CA GLN A 204 -6.88 -13.49 5.91
C GLN A 204 -5.79 -12.44 5.70
N GLU A 205 -4.66 -12.56 6.40
CA GLU A 205 -3.53 -11.65 6.21
C GLU A 205 -2.88 -11.83 4.83
N VAL A 206 -2.73 -13.07 4.35
CA VAL A 206 -2.27 -13.33 2.97
C VAL A 206 -3.21 -12.70 1.96
N LEU A 207 -4.53 -12.81 2.14
CA LEU A 207 -5.53 -12.21 1.24
C LEU A 207 -5.38 -10.68 1.17
N ARG A 208 -5.24 -10.01 2.32
CA ARG A 208 -4.97 -8.55 2.37
C ARG A 208 -3.71 -8.17 1.60
N LEU A 209 -2.63 -8.94 1.76
CA LEU A 209 -1.39 -8.72 1.02
C LEU A 209 -1.56 -8.92 -0.49
N ARG A 210 -2.45 -9.82 -0.93
CA ARG A 210 -2.75 -10.02 -2.36
C ARG A 210 -3.50 -8.85 -2.97
N VAL A 211 -4.47 -8.27 -2.26
CA VAL A 211 -5.18 -7.05 -2.69
C VAL A 211 -4.20 -5.90 -2.87
N THR A 212 -3.36 -5.61 -1.87
CA THR A 212 -2.34 -4.54 -2.01
C THR A 212 -1.40 -4.76 -3.20
N ARG A 213 -0.96 -6.00 -3.44
CA ARG A 213 -0.11 -6.31 -4.58
C ARG A 213 -0.84 -6.16 -5.92
N LEU A 214 -2.14 -6.42 -5.98
CA LEU A 214 -2.91 -6.21 -7.20
C LEU A 214 -2.94 -4.71 -7.54
N HIS A 215 -3.28 -3.87 -6.55
CA HIS A 215 -3.28 -2.40 -6.66
C HIS A 215 -1.91 -1.84 -7.10
N GLU A 216 -0.81 -2.31 -6.51
CA GLU A 216 0.54 -1.91 -6.95
C GLU A 216 0.78 -2.17 -8.45
N CYS A 217 0.22 -3.25 -9.00
CA CYS A 217 0.34 -3.54 -10.43
C CYS A 217 -0.56 -2.64 -11.28
N ALA A 218 -1.76 -2.27 -10.81
CA ALA A 218 -2.64 -1.32 -11.49
C ALA A 218 -1.93 0.04 -11.67
N LEU A 219 -1.37 0.57 -10.58
CA LEU A 219 -0.56 1.81 -10.61
C LEU A 219 0.63 1.72 -11.57
N MET A 220 1.27 0.54 -11.70
CA MET A 220 2.35 0.34 -12.68
C MET A 220 1.85 0.31 -14.13
N ILE A 221 0.63 -0.19 -14.38
CA ILE A 221 0.01 -0.16 -15.71
C ILE A 221 -0.24 1.29 -16.09
N GLU A 222 -0.89 2.05 -15.23
CA GLU A 222 -1.18 3.48 -15.43
C GLU A 222 0.10 4.29 -15.69
N ALA A 223 1.14 4.09 -14.87
CA ALA A 223 2.39 4.83 -14.98
C ALA A 223 3.10 4.59 -16.34
N GLU A 224 3.02 3.37 -16.89
CA GLU A 224 3.56 3.10 -18.22
C GLU A 224 2.61 3.59 -19.32
N LEU A 225 1.29 3.48 -19.12
CA LEU A 225 0.25 3.86 -20.08
C LEU A 225 0.23 5.37 -20.34
N ALA A 226 0.38 6.19 -19.29
CA ALA A 226 0.41 7.65 -19.38
C ALA A 226 1.52 8.18 -20.31
N SER A 227 2.57 7.39 -20.52
CA SER A 227 3.69 7.74 -21.41
C SER A 227 3.55 7.22 -22.85
N LEU A 228 2.52 6.43 -23.12
CA LEU A 228 2.38 5.63 -24.34
C LEU A 228 1.15 5.98 -25.19
N VAL A 229 0.14 6.59 -24.59
CA VAL A 229 -1.22 6.67 -25.14
C VAL A 229 -1.78 8.09 -24.93
N GLY A 230 -2.67 8.54 -25.83
CA GLY A 230 -3.39 9.82 -25.70
C GLY A 230 -4.46 9.80 -24.60
N GLU A 231 -5.04 10.95 -24.25
CA GLU A 231 -5.95 11.10 -23.09
C GLU A 231 -7.19 10.18 -23.18
N ASP A 232 -7.95 10.23 -24.27
CA ASP A 232 -9.18 9.43 -24.42
C ASP A 232 -8.95 7.91 -24.26
N GLN A 233 -7.85 7.40 -24.85
CA GLN A 233 -7.48 5.98 -24.74
C GLN A 233 -6.90 5.64 -23.36
N PHE A 234 -6.25 6.60 -22.69
CA PHE A 234 -5.78 6.43 -21.33
C PHE A 234 -6.95 6.27 -20.36
N GLU A 235 -7.98 7.13 -20.48
CA GLU A 235 -9.18 7.09 -19.63
C GLU A 235 -9.96 5.77 -19.76
N ALA A 236 -10.17 5.28 -20.99
CA ALA A 236 -10.84 4.00 -21.23
C ALA A 236 -10.10 2.83 -20.55
N TRP A 237 -8.79 2.74 -20.78
CA TRP A 237 -7.95 1.69 -20.20
C TRP A 237 -7.79 1.79 -18.68
N GLN A 238 -7.76 3.02 -18.14
CA GLN A 238 -7.74 3.26 -16.71
C GLN A 238 -9.01 2.74 -16.06
N THR A 239 -10.17 3.02 -16.68
CA THR A 239 -11.48 2.53 -16.22
C THR A 239 -11.51 1.00 -16.16
N ASP A 240 -11.09 0.32 -17.22
CA ASP A 240 -11.00 -1.14 -17.29
C ASP A 240 -10.12 -1.75 -16.17
N VAL A 241 -8.95 -1.16 -15.93
CA VAL A 241 -8.01 -1.64 -14.91
C VAL A 241 -8.61 -1.45 -13.51
N VAL A 242 -9.22 -0.29 -13.25
CA VAL A 242 -9.88 0.03 -11.99
C VAL A 242 -11.06 -0.89 -11.73
N ASP A 243 -11.88 -1.17 -12.74
CA ASP A 243 -13.03 -2.06 -12.62
C ASP A 243 -12.64 -3.49 -12.24
N VAL A 244 -11.63 -4.03 -12.92
CA VAL A 244 -11.08 -5.36 -12.62
C VAL A 244 -10.47 -5.39 -11.23
N GLU A 245 -9.74 -4.34 -10.82
CA GLU A 245 -9.15 -4.23 -9.50
C GLU A 245 -10.23 -4.20 -8.40
N LEU A 246 -11.22 -3.32 -8.53
CA LEU A 246 -12.30 -3.15 -7.57
C LEU A 246 -13.16 -4.41 -7.46
N ALA A 247 -13.44 -5.10 -8.58
CA ALA A 247 -14.13 -6.39 -8.55
C ALA A 247 -13.32 -7.46 -7.79
N GLY A 248 -11.99 -7.47 -7.95
CA GLY A 248 -11.09 -8.34 -7.19
C GLY A 248 -11.12 -8.03 -5.68
N GLU A 249 -11.14 -6.77 -5.31
CA GLU A 249 -11.23 -6.35 -3.91
C GLU A 249 -12.61 -6.66 -3.30
N ARG A 250 -13.70 -6.42 -4.05
CA ARG A 250 -15.06 -6.84 -3.67
C ARG A 250 -15.13 -8.35 -3.40
N LEU A 251 -14.48 -9.17 -4.24
CA LEU A 251 -14.36 -10.62 -4.02
C LEU A 251 -13.67 -10.95 -2.69
N ALA A 252 -12.57 -10.26 -2.38
CA ALA A 252 -11.84 -10.46 -1.12
C ALA A 252 -12.68 -10.07 0.11
N VAL A 253 -13.41 -8.95 0.04
CA VAL A 253 -14.31 -8.51 1.12
C VAL A 253 -15.47 -9.49 1.30
N ALA A 254 -16.11 -9.91 0.21
CA ALA A 254 -17.22 -10.86 0.25
C ALA A 254 -16.79 -12.22 0.81
N ALA A 255 -15.59 -12.69 0.48
CA ALA A 255 -15.03 -13.93 1.02
C ALA A 255 -14.82 -13.87 2.54
N ARG A 256 -14.31 -12.73 3.04
CA ARG A 256 -14.15 -12.51 4.49
C ARG A 256 -15.50 -12.53 5.21
N ARG A 257 -16.53 -11.91 4.63
CA ARG A 257 -17.90 -11.92 5.19
C ARG A 257 -18.50 -13.33 5.18
N ALA A 258 -18.34 -14.07 4.08
CA ALA A 258 -18.83 -15.45 3.95
C ALA A 258 -18.22 -16.39 4.98
N VAL A 259 -16.94 -16.22 5.29
CA VAL A 259 -16.20 -17.04 6.27
C VAL A 259 -16.57 -16.75 7.72
N CYS A 260 -17.13 -15.59 8.03
CA CYS A 260 -17.66 -15.30 9.37
C CYS A 260 -18.90 -16.14 9.71
N VAL A 261 -19.55 -16.74 8.70
CA VAL A 261 -20.73 -17.59 8.86
C VAL A 261 -20.31 -19.06 8.71
N GLN A 262 -20.96 -19.94 9.47
CA GLN A 262 -20.67 -21.37 9.39
C GLN A 262 -21.30 -21.98 8.13
N LEU A 263 -20.48 -22.24 7.11
CA LEU A 263 -20.93 -22.76 5.82
C LEU A 263 -21.11 -24.30 5.85
N PRO A 264 -22.23 -24.84 5.33
CA PRO A 264 -22.41 -26.27 5.12
C PRO A 264 -21.29 -26.86 4.23
N PRO A 265 -20.83 -28.10 4.48
CA PRO A 265 -19.72 -28.70 3.72
C PRO A 265 -19.95 -28.75 2.20
N GLN A 266 -21.19 -29.00 1.77
CA GLN A 266 -21.56 -29.06 0.35
C GLN A 266 -21.48 -27.69 -0.32
N VAL A 267 -22.00 -26.65 0.33
CA VAL A 267 -21.93 -25.25 -0.14
C VAL A 267 -20.47 -24.78 -0.21
N ARG A 268 -19.66 -25.12 0.80
CA ARG A 268 -18.23 -24.80 0.82
C ARG A 268 -17.49 -25.45 -0.34
N ALA A 269 -17.70 -26.74 -0.59
CA ALA A 269 -17.06 -27.46 -1.69
C ALA A 269 -17.45 -26.88 -3.06
N ALA A 270 -18.73 -26.55 -3.25
CA ALA A 270 -19.23 -25.92 -4.46
C ALA A 270 -18.63 -24.51 -4.70
N LEU A 271 -18.55 -23.67 -3.66
CA LEU A 271 -17.92 -22.35 -3.74
C LEU A 271 -16.43 -22.45 -4.08
N VAL A 272 -15.71 -23.38 -3.46
CA VAL A 272 -14.29 -23.61 -3.76
C VAL A 272 -14.11 -24.04 -5.22
N ALA A 273 -14.99 -24.91 -5.74
CA ALA A 273 -14.96 -25.32 -7.14
C ALA A 273 -15.24 -24.16 -8.11
N GLU A 274 -16.25 -23.32 -7.81
CA GLU A 274 -16.56 -22.10 -8.57
C GLU A 274 -15.36 -21.13 -8.60
N LEU A 275 -14.72 -20.90 -7.46
CA LEU A 275 -13.52 -20.06 -7.34
C LEU A 275 -12.32 -20.62 -8.11
N TYR A 276 -12.17 -21.94 -8.20
CA TYR A 276 -11.11 -22.54 -9.01
C TYR A 276 -11.37 -22.42 -10.51
N GLU A 277 -12.61 -22.41 -10.98
CA GLU A 277 -12.91 -22.04 -12.37
C GLU A 277 -12.66 -20.54 -12.61
N LEU A 278 -13.04 -19.66 -11.68
CA LEU A 278 -12.71 -18.23 -11.77
C LEU A 278 -11.19 -18.00 -11.81
N ARG A 279 -10.42 -18.76 -11.03
CA ARG A 279 -8.94 -18.73 -11.07
C ARG A 279 -8.39 -19.08 -12.44
N ARG A 280 -9.01 -20.04 -13.13
CA ARG A 280 -8.63 -20.43 -14.50
C ARG A 280 -8.95 -19.33 -15.49
N LEU A 281 -10.10 -18.68 -15.35
CA LEU A 281 -10.45 -17.50 -16.15
C LEU A 281 -9.42 -16.38 -15.92
N ALA A 282 -9.16 -16.01 -14.67
CA ALA A 282 -8.28 -14.89 -14.31
C ALA A 282 -6.80 -15.07 -14.72
N GLY A 283 -6.27 -16.29 -14.64
CA GLY A 283 -4.83 -16.55 -14.86
C GLY A 283 -4.40 -16.79 -16.30
N ARG A 284 -5.31 -16.93 -17.26
CA ARG A 284 -4.97 -17.32 -18.63
C ARG A 284 -4.43 -16.17 -19.49
N ASP A 285 -3.65 -16.53 -20.50
CA ASP A 285 -3.18 -15.64 -21.56
C ASP A 285 -4.28 -15.43 -22.61
N PRO A 286 -4.75 -14.18 -22.86
CA PRO A 286 -5.70 -13.90 -23.91
C PRO A 286 -4.98 -14.04 -25.25
N ARG A 287 -4.98 -15.25 -25.80
CA ARG A 287 -4.60 -15.46 -27.20
C ARG A 287 -5.89 -15.73 -27.97
N PRO A 288 -6.03 -15.26 -29.21
CA PRO A 288 -7.28 -15.40 -29.98
C PRO A 288 -7.71 -16.86 -30.20
N ALA A 289 -6.79 -17.83 -30.07
CA ALA A 289 -7.11 -19.26 -30.09
C ALA A 289 -7.86 -19.78 -28.84
N MET A 290 -8.09 -18.94 -27.82
CA MET A 290 -8.64 -19.33 -26.51
C MET A 290 -9.98 -18.68 -26.16
N ALA A 291 -10.59 -17.86 -27.03
CA ALA A 291 -11.92 -17.28 -26.81
C ALA A 291 -12.99 -18.35 -26.52
N PHE A 292 -12.91 -19.50 -27.20
CA PHE A 292 -13.77 -20.67 -26.95
C PHE A 292 -13.59 -21.27 -25.53
N GLU A 293 -12.39 -21.19 -24.93
CA GLU A 293 -12.18 -21.65 -23.56
C GLU A 293 -12.71 -20.68 -22.50
N ASP A 294 -12.76 -19.38 -22.80
CA ASP A 294 -13.35 -18.37 -21.93
C ASP A 294 -14.88 -18.53 -21.89
N GLU A 295 -15.52 -18.75 -23.03
CA GLU A 295 -16.95 -19.14 -23.12
C GLU A 295 -17.25 -20.39 -22.28
N LEU A 296 -16.46 -21.46 -22.44
CA LEU A 296 -16.61 -22.68 -21.63
C LEU A 296 -16.42 -22.44 -20.12
N SER A 297 -15.55 -21.50 -19.74
CA SER A 297 -15.31 -21.18 -18.33
C SER A 297 -16.50 -20.38 -17.75
N MET A 298 -17.08 -19.48 -18.54
CA MET A 298 -18.30 -18.75 -18.19
C MET A 298 -19.52 -19.66 -18.07
N ASP A 299 -19.66 -20.65 -18.96
CA ASP A 299 -20.72 -21.66 -18.86
C ASP A 299 -20.61 -22.45 -17.57
N ARG A 300 -19.40 -22.92 -17.21
CA ARG A 300 -19.17 -23.63 -15.95
C ARG A 300 -19.44 -22.77 -14.72
N LEU A 301 -19.01 -21.52 -14.72
CA LEU A 301 -19.32 -20.58 -13.64
C LEU A 301 -20.83 -20.41 -13.47
N THR A 302 -21.56 -20.34 -14.59
CA THR A 302 -23.02 -20.28 -14.59
C THR A 302 -23.64 -21.56 -14.02
N ASP A 303 -23.12 -22.74 -14.40
CA ASP A 303 -23.59 -24.03 -13.88
C ASP A 303 -23.35 -24.19 -12.37
N TYR A 304 -22.15 -23.84 -11.89
CA TYR A 304 -21.87 -23.78 -10.44
C TYR A 304 -22.81 -22.81 -9.74
N GLY A 305 -23.09 -21.67 -10.37
CA GLY A 305 -24.06 -20.70 -9.88
C GLY A 305 -25.44 -21.33 -9.68
N ARG A 306 -26.01 -21.97 -10.70
CA ARG A 306 -27.33 -22.62 -10.60
C ARG A 306 -27.37 -23.69 -9.51
N MET A 307 -26.28 -24.46 -9.37
CA MET A 307 -26.16 -25.47 -8.31
C MET A 307 -26.14 -24.84 -6.91
N LEU A 308 -25.44 -23.72 -6.73
CA LEU A 308 -25.38 -22.99 -5.45
C LEU A 308 -26.70 -22.28 -5.12
N ASP A 309 -27.42 -21.76 -6.12
CA ASP A 309 -28.77 -21.20 -5.94
C ASP A 309 -29.75 -22.25 -5.40
N ALA A 310 -29.61 -23.50 -5.84
CA ALA A 310 -30.44 -24.61 -5.36
C ALA A 310 -30.13 -25.05 -3.91
N LEU A 311 -28.97 -24.67 -3.36
CA LEU A 311 -28.51 -25.07 -2.02
C LEU A 311 -28.86 -24.06 -0.91
N ASP A 312 -29.48 -22.92 -1.25
CA ASP A 312 -29.87 -21.81 -0.36
C ASP A 312 -28.78 -21.41 0.68
N GLY A 313 -27.70 -20.81 0.19
CA GLY A 313 -26.51 -20.48 0.99
C GLY A 313 -26.63 -19.22 1.88
N GLY A 314 -27.78 -18.56 1.90
CA GLY A 314 -27.97 -17.30 2.63
C GLY A 314 -27.23 -16.07 2.05
N PRO A 315 -27.36 -14.91 2.70
CA PRO A 315 -26.94 -13.62 2.12
C PRO A 315 -25.43 -13.49 1.92
N ALA A 316 -24.62 -14.09 2.79
CA ALA A 316 -23.15 -14.01 2.68
C ALA A 316 -22.60 -14.81 1.49
N VAL A 317 -23.19 -15.96 1.19
CA VAL A 317 -22.87 -16.78 0.01
C VAL A 317 -23.32 -16.07 -1.26
N ASN A 318 -24.52 -15.49 -1.25
CA ASN A 318 -25.03 -14.72 -2.39
C ASN A 318 -24.16 -13.49 -2.69
N GLY A 319 -23.64 -12.82 -1.66
CA GLY A 319 -22.67 -11.73 -1.80
C GLY A 319 -21.36 -12.18 -2.44
N LEU A 320 -20.79 -13.31 -2.00
CA LEU A 320 -19.56 -13.86 -2.59
C LEU A 320 -19.77 -14.25 -4.06
N ARG A 321 -20.88 -14.89 -4.38
CA ARG A 321 -21.22 -15.27 -5.77
C ARG A 321 -21.47 -14.09 -6.68
N ARG A 322 -22.07 -13.01 -6.16
CA ARG A 322 -22.17 -11.75 -6.89
C ARG A 322 -20.79 -11.22 -7.24
N ALA A 323 -19.86 -11.18 -6.29
CA ALA A 323 -18.50 -10.73 -6.53
C ALA A 323 -17.72 -11.63 -7.52
N VAL A 324 -17.96 -12.96 -7.49
CA VAL A 324 -17.42 -13.90 -8.49
C VAL A 324 -17.89 -13.54 -9.90
N ARG A 325 -19.19 -13.29 -10.08
CA ARG A 325 -19.78 -12.93 -11.38
C ARG A 325 -19.28 -11.57 -11.86
N GLU A 326 -19.28 -10.57 -10.99
CA GLU A 326 -18.75 -9.23 -11.29
C GLU A 326 -17.30 -9.31 -11.79
N LEU A 327 -16.43 -10.03 -11.07
CA LEU A 327 -15.04 -10.19 -11.50
C LEU A 327 -14.90 -10.96 -12.82
N ALA A 328 -15.71 -12.00 -13.03
CA ALA A 328 -15.69 -12.75 -14.29
C ALA A 328 -16.05 -11.84 -15.48
N VAL A 329 -17.09 -11.02 -15.34
CA VAL A 329 -17.53 -10.06 -16.36
C VAL A 329 -16.45 -9.01 -16.62
N SER A 330 -15.93 -8.35 -15.58
CA SER A 330 -14.88 -7.34 -15.74
C SER A 330 -13.63 -7.90 -16.44
N ILE A 331 -13.22 -9.14 -16.11
CA ILE A 331 -12.10 -9.80 -16.81
C ILE A 331 -12.39 -10.00 -18.30
N THR A 332 -13.60 -10.44 -18.64
CA THR A 332 -13.98 -10.67 -20.05
C THR A 332 -14.13 -9.38 -20.84
N SER A 333 -14.70 -8.33 -20.25
CA SER A 333 -14.86 -7.02 -20.87
C SER A 333 -13.50 -6.39 -21.18
N ALA A 334 -12.63 -6.28 -20.17
CA ALA A 334 -11.30 -5.70 -20.33
C ALA A 334 -10.44 -6.48 -21.35
N ARG A 335 -10.61 -7.80 -21.47
CA ARG A 335 -9.92 -8.60 -22.51
C ARG A 335 -10.39 -8.27 -23.91
N ARG A 336 -11.70 -8.10 -24.11
CA ARG A 336 -12.29 -7.82 -25.41
C ARG A 336 -11.83 -6.46 -25.93
N GLU A 337 -11.76 -5.47 -25.05
CA GLU A 337 -11.25 -4.13 -25.36
C GLU A 337 -9.75 -4.18 -25.68
N LEU A 338 -8.97 -4.90 -24.86
CA LEU A 338 -7.54 -5.14 -25.11
C LEU A 338 -7.28 -5.84 -26.46
N GLU A 339 -8.09 -6.81 -26.87
CA GLU A 339 -7.93 -7.52 -28.15
C GLU A 339 -8.31 -6.65 -29.36
N THR A 340 -9.21 -5.68 -29.16
CA THR A 340 -9.69 -4.78 -30.22
C THR A 340 -8.73 -3.61 -30.45
N ASP A 341 -8.19 -3.02 -29.38
CA ASP A 341 -7.48 -1.73 -29.46
C ASP A 341 -5.95 -1.81 -29.27
N LEU A 342 -5.44 -2.89 -28.68
CA LEU A 342 -3.99 -3.07 -28.54
C LEU A 342 -3.26 -3.18 -29.91
N PRO A 343 -3.80 -3.82 -30.97
CA PRO A 343 -3.11 -3.92 -32.27
C PRO A 343 -2.77 -2.57 -32.93
N PRO A 344 -3.70 -1.60 -33.10
CA PRO A 344 -3.38 -0.32 -33.75
C PRO A 344 -2.46 0.59 -32.90
N ALA A 345 -2.59 0.60 -31.58
CA ALA A 345 -1.73 1.40 -30.69
C ALA A 345 -0.26 0.91 -30.66
N LEU A 346 -0.04 -0.38 -30.92
CA LEU A 346 1.30 -0.98 -31.00
C LEU A 346 1.96 -0.85 -32.37
N GLU A 347 1.17 -0.77 -33.44
CA GLU A 347 1.63 -0.73 -34.84
C GLU A 347 1.94 0.69 -35.37
N ALA A 348 1.52 1.75 -34.67
CA ALA A 348 1.95 3.10 -34.98
C ALA A 348 3.47 3.27 -34.74
N ASP A 349 4.23 3.21 -35.83
CA ASP A 349 5.70 3.26 -35.87
C ASP A 349 6.27 4.70 -35.79
N LYS A 350 5.46 5.68 -35.38
CA LYS A 350 5.87 7.09 -35.22
C LYS A 350 5.58 7.61 -33.81
N PRO A 351 6.61 7.92 -33.00
CA PRO A 351 6.45 8.49 -31.66
C PRO A 351 6.15 9.99 -31.63
N GLU A 352 5.67 10.62 -32.71
CA GLU A 352 5.84 12.08 -32.83
C GLU A 352 4.75 12.94 -32.16
N GLU A 353 3.57 12.42 -31.79
CA GLU A 353 2.52 13.29 -31.22
C GLU A 353 1.80 12.75 -29.97
N ALA A 354 1.71 11.44 -29.75
CA ALA A 354 0.86 10.84 -28.71
C ALA A 354 1.43 10.84 -27.26
N GLY A 355 2.39 11.70 -26.94
CA GLY A 355 3.02 11.75 -25.61
C GLY A 355 3.48 13.13 -25.14
N ARG A 356 3.18 14.20 -25.89
CA ARG A 356 3.52 15.58 -25.49
C ARG A 356 2.46 16.26 -24.64
N HIS A 357 1.24 15.72 -24.57
CA HIS A 357 0.14 16.35 -23.83
C HIS A 357 0.03 15.92 -22.37
N ARG A 358 0.72 14.84 -21.98
CA ARG A 358 0.95 14.45 -20.58
C ARG A 358 2.40 14.05 -20.32
N SER A 359 3.37 14.68 -21.03
CA SER A 359 4.49 15.14 -20.21
C SER A 359 3.80 16.04 -19.21
N VAL A 360 3.62 15.50 -17.99
CA VAL A 360 3.63 16.27 -16.75
C VAL A 360 4.32 17.55 -17.16
N GLU A 361 3.55 18.66 -17.22
CA GLU A 361 4.20 19.95 -17.22
C GLU A 361 5.39 19.76 -16.31
N GLU A 362 6.54 20.27 -16.71
CA GLU A 362 7.42 20.72 -15.66
C GLU A 362 6.58 21.73 -14.82
N GLN A 363 5.62 21.28 -13.98
CA GLN A 363 5.93 21.02 -12.60
C GLN A 363 7.42 20.65 -12.51
N ASP A 364 8.30 21.64 -12.73
CA ASP A 364 8.93 22.30 -11.60
C ASP A 364 8.17 21.79 -10.39
N GLU A 365 8.65 20.70 -9.76
CA GLU A 365 8.20 20.39 -8.40
C GLU A 365 8.05 21.77 -7.79
N PRO A 366 6.83 22.22 -7.43
CA PRO A 366 6.66 23.56 -6.92
C PRO A 366 7.78 23.66 -5.92
N GLU A 367 8.73 24.59 -6.11
CA GLU A 367 9.81 24.80 -5.17
C GLU A 367 9.09 24.85 -3.85
N GLU A 368 9.10 23.72 -3.12
CA GLU A 368 7.99 23.42 -2.25
C GLU A 368 8.03 24.58 -1.28
N GLN A 369 6.96 25.39 -1.32
CA GLN A 369 6.85 26.61 -0.56
C GLN A 369 6.83 26.16 0.89
N ALA A 370 8.02 25.88 1.41
CA ALA A 370 8.34 25.73 2.79
C ALA A 370 8.53 27.13 3.36
N GLU A 371 7.60 28.03 3.05
CA GLU A 371 7.25 29.10 3.95
C GLU A 371 6.38 28.44 5.03
N GLY A 372 7.01 28.00 6.12
CA GLY A 372 6.27 27.53 7.29
C GLY A 372 6.85 26.37 8.09
N SER A 373 8.16 26.14 8.16
CA SER A 373 8.72 25.53 9.39
C SER A 373 10.19 25.91 9.59
N THR A 374 10.51 26.32 10.80
CA THR A 374 11.83 26.81 11.26
C THR A 374 12.88 25.68 11.41
N GLY A 375 12.87 24.67 10.53
CA GLY A 375 13.67 23.45 10.65
C GLY A 375 14.59 23.13 9.45
N LEU A 376 15.74 22.50 9.72
CA LEU A 376 16.64 21.95 8.69
C LEU A 376 15.95 20.86 7.86
N ARG A 377 16.04 20.96 6.52
CA ARG A 377 15.57 19.96 5.54
C ARG A 377 16.09 18.55 5.86
N LEU A 378 15.30 17.51 5.55
CA LEU A 378 15.62 16.11 5.84
C LEU A 378 16.94 15.65 5.21
N THR A 379 17.19 16.03 3.96
CA THR A 379 18.43 15.66 3.23
C THR A 379 19.67 16.27 3.85
N THR A 380 19.63 17.54 4.26
CA THR A 380 20.72 18.22 4.98
C THR A 380 20.99 17.54 6.32
N ARG A 381 19.92 17.21 7.05
CA ARG A 381 20.03 16.50 8.32
C ARG A 381 20.65 15.11 8.16
N GLN A 382 20.21 14.35 7.16
CA GLN A 382 20.80 13.05 6.83
C GLN A 382 22.26 13.16 6.42
N ALA A 383 22.66 14.23 5.71
CA ALA A 383 24.05 14.47 5.37
C ALA A 383 24.90 14.67 6.63
N ILE A 384 24.43 15.50 7.58
CA ILE A 384 25.10 15.68 8.88
C ILE A 384 25.17 14.36 9.65
N GLN A 385 24.07 13.61 9.75
CA GLN A 385 24.02 12.33 10.44
C GLN A 385 24.95 11.29 9.81
N ALA A 386 24.98 11.20 8.48
CA ALA A 386 25.86 10.28 7.75
C ALA A 386 27.33 10.65 7.94
N THR A 387 27.67 11.94 7.94
CA THR A 387 29.03 12.41 8.21
C THR A 387 29.46 12.13 9.64
N VAL A 388 28.62 12.41 10.65
CA VAL A 388 28.95 12.09 12.05
C VAL A 388 29.03 10.57 12.26
N GLY A 389 28.10 9.80 11.70
CA GLY A 389 28.12 8.34 11.77
C GLY A 389 29.34 7.73 11.08
N ALA A 390 29.77 8.28 9.94
CA ALA A 390 30.99 7.90 9.27
C ALA A 390 32.23 8.26 10.11
N GLY A 391 32.29 9.44 10.71
CA GLY A 391 33.39 9.84 11.60
C GLY A 391 33.52 8.92 12.82
N LEU A 392 32.40 8.57 13.46
CA LEU A 392 32.37 7.57 14.53
C LEU A 392 32.81 6.18 14.04
N ALA A 393 32.49 5.81 12.80
CA ALA A 393 32.91 4.55 12.21
C ALA A 393 34.40 4.52 11.84
N ILE A 394 35.00 5.66 11.43
CA ILE A 394 36.45 5.80 11.25
C ILE A 394 37.14 5.56 12.60
N LEU A 395 36.76 6.33 13.63
CA LEU A 395 37.34 6.21 14.97
C LEU A 395 37.19 4.80 15.56
N GLY A 396 35.98 4.23 15.48
CA GLY A 396 35.71 2.88 15.98
C GLY A 396 36.43 1.78 15.17
N GLY A 397 36.56 1.98 13.85
CA GLY A 397 37.24 1.05 12.96
C GLY A 397 38.75 1.05 13.17
N GLU A 398 39.37 2.22 13.33
CA GLU A 398 40.81 2.35 13.61
C GLU A 398 41.21 1.67 14.94
N LEU A 399 40.35 1.77 15.97
CA LEU A 399 40.56 1.08 17.24
C LEU A 399 40.56 -0.46 17.11
N LEU A 400 39.90 -1.00 16.09
CA LEU A 400 39.85 -2.44 15.82
C LEU A 400 40.96 -2.88 14.85
N SER A 401 41.15 -2.13 13.77
CA SER A 401 42.12 -2.40 12.71
C SER A 401 42.47 -1.12 11.95
N GLU A 402 43.71 -0.67 12.12
CA GLU A 402 44.27 0.49 11.40
C GLU A 402 44.21 0.34 9.87
N GLN A 403 44.19 -0.89 9.34
CA GLN A 403 44.27 -1.14 7.91
C GLN A 403 42.91 -1.34 7.21
N ARG A 404 41.81 -1.56 7.95
CA ARG A 404 40.54 -2.04 7.35
C ARG A 404 39.26 -1.35 7.82
N TRP A 405 39.37 -0.27 8.60
CA TRP A 405 38.25 0.57 9.07
C TRP A 405 37.24 0.99 7.98
N TYR A 406 37.70 1.05 6.73
CA TYR A 406 36.93 1.25 5.49
C TYR A 406 35.56 0.56 5.42
N TRP A 407 35.42 -0.69 5.88
CA TRP A 407 34.15 -1.41 5.82
C TRP A 407 33.12 -0.96 6.87
N ALA A 408 33.60 -0.45 8.00
CA ALA A 408 32.74 0.20 8.98
C ALA A 408 32.13 1.47 8.39
N VAL A 409 32.93 2.26 7.66
CA VAL A 409 32.47 3.51 7.03
C VAL A 409 31.52 3.27 5.87
N ILE A 410 31.78 2.28 5.00
CA ILE A 410 30.81 1.86 3.96
C ILE A 410 29.49 1.49 4.62
N THR A 411 29.53 0.76 5.73
CA THR A 411 28.33 0.34 6.43
C THR A 411 27.58 1.55 6.99
N ALA A 412 28.25 2.44 7.72
CA ALA A 412 27.64 3.66 8.23
C ALA A 412 27.01 4.48 7.09
N PHE A 413 27.70 4.68 5.97
CA PHE A 413 27.19 5.41 4.81
C PHE A 413 25.97 4.75 4.16
N LEU A 414 26.03 3.44 3.89
CA LEU A 414 24.97 2.71 3.20
C LEU A 414 23.70 2.55 4.04
N VAL A 415 23.80 2.57 5.37
CA VAL A 415 22.63 2.50 6.25
C VAL A 415 21.77 3.75 6.09
N PHE A 416 22.35 4.92 5.80
CA PHE A 416 21.61 6.14 5.46
C PHE A 416 21.11 6.19 4.01
N ALA A 417 21.53 5.27 3.13
CA ALA A 417 21.14 5.28 1.73
C ALA A 417 19.63 4.99 1.59
N ASN A 418 18.89 5.92 0.97
CA ASN A 418 17.46 5.77 0.67
C ASN A 418 16.58 5.49 1.90
N THR A 419 16.85 6.15 3.03
CA THR A 419 16.07 6.04 4.27
C THR A 419 15.26 7.31 4.54
N THR A 420 14.13 7.20 5.23
CA THR A 420 13.29 8.36 5.61
C THR A 420 13.13 8.55 7.11
N SER A 421 13.45 7.53 7.92
CA SER A 421 13.25 7.55 9.37
C SER A 421 14.39 6.90 10.16
N ARG A 422 14.47 7.20 11.46
CA ARG A 422 15.43 6.58 12.38
C ARG A 422 15.24 5.07 12.46
N GLY A 423 13.98 4.61 12.45
CA GLY A 423 13.65 3.18 12.51
C GLY A 423 14.15 2.43 11.28
N ASP A 424 14.02 3.02 10.09
CA ASP A 424 14.52 2.43 8.85
C ASP A 424 16.06 2.27 8.87
N ILE A 425 16.78 3.29 9.35
CA ILE A 425 18.24 3.23 9.54
C ILE A 425 18.61 2.07 10.49
N LEU A 426 17.98 1.98 11.66
CA LEU A 426 18.27 0.92 12.64
C LEU A 426 17.98 -0.48 12.08
N ILE A 427 16.82 -0.65 11.40
CA ILE A 427 16.44 -1.92 10.78
C ILE A 427 17.41 -2.29 9.65
N ARG A 428 17.87 -1.32 8.84
CA ARG A 428 18.87 -1.57 7.80
C ARG A 428 20.22 -1.97 8.38
N GLY A 429 20.69 -1.30 9.41
CA GLY A 429 21.91 -1.67 10.13
C GLY A 429 21.84 -3.12 10.61
N PHE A 430 20.75 -3.49 11.28
CA PHE A 430 20.52 -4.87 11.73
C PHE A 430 20.46 -5.88 10.57
N ARG A 431 19.65 -5.60 9.53
CA ARG A 431 19.52 -6.45 8.34
C ARG A 431 20.87 -6.62 7.62
N ARG A 432 21.73 -5.60 7.63
CA ARG A 432 23.08 -5.66 7.09
C ARG A 432 23.95 -6.60 7.88
N THR A 433 24.03 -6.44 9.20
CA THR A 433 24.84 -7.28 10.07
C THR A 433 24.43 -8.75 9.98
N VAL A 434 23.12 -9.04 10.01
CA VAL A 434 22.59 -10.41 9.84
C VAL A 434 22.88 -10.95 8.44
N GLY A 435 22.70 -10.13 7.40
CA GLY A 435 23.00 -10.50 6.02
C GLY A 435 24.49 -10.84 5.83
N THR A 436 25.38 -10.02 6.40
CA THR A 436 26.83 -10.24 6.38
C THR A 436 27.22 -11.51 7.12
N LEU A 437 26.68 -11.75 8.32
CA LEU A 437 26.90 -12.99 9.08
C LEU A 437 26.51 -14.24 8.27
N LEU A 438 25.27 -14.27 7.76
CA LEU A 438 24.79 -15.40 6.97
C LEU A 438 25.58 -15.56 5.66
N GLY A 439 25.97 -14.45 5.03
CA GLY A 439 26.75 -14.44 3.79
C GLY A 439 28.18 -14.93 3.98
N ILE A 440 28.81 -14.62 5.12
CA ILE A 440 30.10 -15.17 5.55
C ILE A 440 30.00 -16.69 5.70
N LEU A 441 28.99 -17.17 6.44
CA LEU A 441 28.80 -18.61 6.67
C LEU A 441 28.57 -19.36 5.36
N ALA A 442 27.67 -18.85 4.51
CA ALA A 442 27.40 -19.43 3.20
C ALA A 442 28.62 -19.35 2.26
N GLY A 443 29.36 -18.24 2.29
CA GLY A 443 30.60 -18.04 1.52
C GLY A 443 31.70 -19.00 1.94
N MET A 444 31.86 -19.27 3.25
CA MET A 444 32.79 -20.27 3.78
C MET A 444 32.46 -21.67 3.29
N VAL A 445 31.19 -22.08 3.39
CA VAL A 445 30.72 -23.38 2.90
C VAL A 445 30.92 -23.49 1.38
N ALA A 446 30.56 -22.45 0.62
CA ALA A 446 30.73 -22.48 -0.83
C ALA A 446 32.19 -22.47 -1.27
N ALA A 447 33.05 -21.66 -0.64
CA ALA A 447 34.47 -21.60 -0.93
C ALA A 447 35.17 -22.94 -0.67
N THR A 448 34.82 -23.62 0.42
CA THR A 448 35.37 -24.95 0.74
C THR A 448 34.88 -26.03 -0.21
N LEU A 449 33.59 -26.04 -0.58
CA LEU A 449 33.02 -27.02 -1.52
C LEU A 449 33.57 -26.88 -2.94
N VAL A 450 33.86 -25.65 -3.38
CA VAL A 450 34.29 -25.33 -4.75
C VAL A 450 35.81 -25.09 -4.82
N ALA A 451 36.53 -25.37 -3.72
CA ALA A 451 37.98 -25.26 -3.67
C ALA A 451 38.64 -26.02 -4.84
N GLY A 452 39.64 -25.40 -5.47
CA GLY A 452 40.33 -25.95 -6.65
C GLY A 452 39.59 -25.83 -7.99
N HIS A 453 38.32 -25.41 -8.02
CA HIS A 453 37.54 -25.31 -9.25
C HIS A 453 37.29 -23.84 -9.65
N ALA A 454 38.33 -23.17 -10.18
CA ALA A 454 38.29 -21.73 -10.48
C ALA A 454 37.12 -21.31 -11.40
N GLN A 455 36.74 -22.13 -12.37
CA GLN A 455 35.61 -21.86 -13.26
C GLN A 455 34.27 -21.82 -12.51
N LEU A 456 34.05 -22.76 -11.59
CA LEU A 456 32.84 -22.81 -10.77
C LEU A 456 32.79 -21.63 -9.78
N ILE A 457 33.93 -21.23 -9.20
CA ILE A 457 34.03 -20.03 -8.36
C ILE A 457 33.61 -18.79 -9.15
N LEU A 458 34.08 -18.64 -10.40
CA LEU A 458 33.72 -17.51 -11.26
C LEU A 458 32.22 -17.48 -11.59
N VAL A 459 31.62 -18.62 -11.94
CA VAL A 459 30.17 -18.73 -12.19
C VAL A 459 29.38 -18.37 -10.94
N LEU A 460 29.82 -18.79 -9.77
CA LEU A 460 29.16 -18.51 -8.51
C LEU A 460 29.26 -17.03 -8.12
N ILE A 461 30.42 -16.39 -8.34
CA ILE A 461 30.60 -14.94 -8.16
C ILE A 461 29.61 -14.16 -9.05
N VAL A 462 29.53 -14.51 -10.34
CA VAL A 462 28.58 -13.91 -11.28
C VAL A 462 27.14 -14.12 -10.83
N GLY A 463 26.80 -15.32 -10.36
CA GLY A 463 25.49 -15.64 -9.80
C GLY A 463 25.16 -14.82 -8.55
N CYS A 464 26.11 -14.63 -7.64
CA CYS A 464 25.94 -13.81 -6.44
C CYS A 464 25.74 -12.33 -6.78
N VAL A 465 26.49 -11.77 -7.74
CA VAL A 465 26.28 -10.39 -8.21
C VAL A 465 24.87 -10.25 -8.78
N PHE A 466 24.47 -11.15 -9.68
CA PHE A 466 23.15 -11.13 -10.28
C PHE A 466 22.04 -11.23 -9.24
N LEU A 467 22.10 -12.20 -8.33
CA LEU A 467 21.11 -12.40 -7.27
C LEU A 467 21.09 -11.23 -6.29
N GLY A 468 22.26 -10.71 -5.91
CA GLY A 468 22.39 -9.56 -5.02
C GLY A 468 21.72 -8.31 -5.59
N VAL A 469 21.93 -8.02 -6.88
CA VAL A 469 21.25 -6.91 -7.57
C VAL A 469 19.77 -7.20 -7.76
N TYR A 470 19.38 -8.43 -8.12
CA TYR A 470 17.98 -8.80 -8.34
C TYR A 470 17.12 -8.61 -7.08
N VAL A 471 17.65 -8.93 -5.89
CA VAL A 471 16.91 -8.84 -4.63
C VAL A 471 17.09 -7.49 -3.92
N VAL A 472 17.90 -6.55 -4.43
CA VAL A 472 18.21 -5.28 -3.74
C VAL A 472 16.97 -4.46 -3.40
N GLN A 473 15.98 -4.45 -4.30
CA GLN A 473 14.71 -3.74 -4.12
C GLN A 473 13.70 -4.50 -3.22
N VAL A 474 13.94 -5.79 -2.97
CA VAL A 474 13.05 -6.65 -2.18
C VAL A 474 13.54 -6.78 -0.74
N SER A 475 14.84 -7.01 -0.56
CA SER A 475 15.45 -7.19 0.76
C SER A 475 16.92 -6.78 0.73
N TYR A 476 17.21 -5.68 1.41
CA TYR A 476 18.57 -5.20 1.63
C TYR A 476 19.46 -6.24 2.35
N GLY A 477 18.88 -7.03 3.26
CA GLY A 477 19.60 -8.10 3.97
C GLY A 477 20.01 -9.24 3.03
N LEU A 478 19.12 -9.67 2.12
CA LEU A 478 19.46 -10.68 1.11
C LEU A 478 20.50 -10.18 0.11
N MET A 479 20.42 -8.90 -0.29
CA MET A 479 21.46 -8.30 -1.13
C MET A 479 22.81 -8.34 -0.42
N THR A 480 22.86 -7.93 0.85
CA THR A 480 24.09 -7.96 1.65
C THR A 480 24.63 -9.39 1.81
N PHE A 481 23.74 -10.37 1.99
CA PHE A 481 24.09 -11.79 2.01
C PHE A 481 24.83 -12.23 0.75
N PHE A 482 24.24 -12.02 -0.43
CA PHE A 482 24.86 -12.45 -1.70
C PHE A 482 26.16 -11.68 -2.00
N MET A 483 26.20 -10.37 -1.71
CA MET A 483 27.42 -9.56 -1.91
C MET A 483 28.56 -9.96 -0.96
N THR A 484 28.23 -10.36 0.27
CA THR A 484 29.24 -10.85 1.23
C THR A 484 29.74 -12.24 0.83
N MET A 485 28.85 -13.12 0.40
CA MET A 485 29.20 -14.43 -0.14
C MET A 485 30.12 -14.31 -1.36
N MET A 486 29.80 -13.40 -2.29
CA MET A 486 30.65 -13.07 -3.44
C MET A 486 32.07 -12.67 -3.01
N LEU A 487 32.21 -11.83 -1.98
CA LEU A 487 33.51 -11.40 -1.48
C LEU A 487 34.30 -12.58 -0.88
N GLY A 488 33.65 -13.48 -0.15
CA GLY A 488 34.28 -14.69 0.37
C GLY A 488 34.82 -15.60 -0.76
N LEU A 489 34.03 -15.79 -1.82
CA LEU A 489 34.43 -16.53 -3.01
C LEU A 489 35.59 -15.85 -3.75
N LEU A 490 35.59 -14.52 -3.81
CA LEU A 490 36.68 -13.74 -4.38
C LEU A 490 37.99 -13.94 -3.59
N TYR A 491 37.95 -13.90 -2.25
CA TYR A 491 39.14 -14.18 -1.43
C TYR A 491 39.64 -15.61 -1.60
N SER A 492 38.73 -16.58 -1.78
CA SER A 492 39.10 -17.95 -2.13
C SER A 492 39.82 -18.03 -3.47
N LEU A 493 39.38 -17.27 -4.48
CA LEU A 493 40.03 -17.21 -5.79
C LEU A 493 41.42 -16.55 -5.72
N LEU A 494 41.57 -15.53 -4.86
CA LEU A 494 42.82 -14.82 -4.62
C LEU A 494 43.80 -15.59 -3.73
N GLY A 495 43.39 -16.71 -3.13
CA GLY A 495 44.21 -17.49 -2.20
C GLY A 495 44.47 -16.81 -0.85
N THR A 496 43.72 -15.76 -0.52
CA THR A 496 43.87 -14.95 0.71
C THR A 496 42.78 -15.22 1.75
N PHE A 497 42.03 -16.30 1.57
CA PHE A 497 40.90 -16.64 2.42
C PHE A 497 41.35 -17.14 3.81
N THR A 498 41.01 -16.39 4.86
CA THR A 498 41.14 -16.86 6.25
C THR A 498 39.86 -16.60 7.06
N PRO A 499 39.50 -17.47 8.02
CA PRO A 499 38.32 -17.26 8.88
C PRO A 499 38.36 -15.95 9.67
N GLU A 500 39.56 -15.54 10.10
CA GLU A 500 39.80 -14.30 10.85
C GLU A 500 39.38 -13.06 10.05
N LEU A 501 39.65 -13.03 8.74
CA LEU A 501 39.23 -11.91 7.88
C LEU A 501 37.71 -11.77 7.79
N LEU A 502 36.99 -12.89 7.90
CA LEU A 502 35.53 -12.87 7.86
C LEU A 502 34.94 -12.45 9.21
N VAL A 503 35.54 -12.86 10.32
CA VAL A 503 35.15 -12.38 11.65
C VAL A 503 35.36 -10.88 11.76
N LEU A 504 36.54 -10.40 11.35
CA LEU A 504 36.84 -8.97 11.30
C LEU A 504 35.79 -8.21 10.46
N ARG A 505 35.37 -8.80 9.34
CA ARG A 505 34.34 -8.19 8.51
C ARG A 505 32.98 -8.06 9.21
N LEU A 506 32.61 -9.03 10.04
CA LEU A 506 31.40 -8.95 10.84
C LEU A 506 31.50 -7.83 11.89
N GLU A 507 32.66 -7.72 12.56
CA GLU A 507 32.94 -6.70 13.57
C GLU A 507 32.90 -5.29 12.97
N GLU A 508 33.58 -5.05 11.84
CA GLU A 508 33.55 -3.76 11.12
C GLU A 508 32.13 -3.38 10.69
N THR A 509 31.36 -4.36 10.18
CA THR A 509 29.96 -4.13 9.78
C THR A 509 29.10 -3.78 10.99
N ALA A 510 29.32 -4.43 12.15
CA ALA A 510 28.63 -4.12 13.39
C ALA A 510 28.99 -2.71 13.91
N ILE A 511 30.27 -2.33 13.91
CA ILE A 511 30.73 -0.99 14.30
C ILE A 511 30.06 0.07 13.42
N GLY A 512 30.07 -0.11 12.10
CA GLY A 512 29.42 0.84 11.19
C GLY A 512 27.91 0.95 11.42
N ALA A 513 27.23 -0.17 11.72
CA ALA A 513 25.80 -0.18 11.98
C ALA A 513 25.46 0.52 13.31
N VAL A 514 26.28 0.31 14.34
CA VAL A 514 26.15 0.98 15.64
C VAL A 514 26.45 2.48 15.50
N ALA A 515 27.53 2.86 14.83
CA ALA A 515 27.91 4.25 14.60
C ALA A 515 26.83 5.02 13.82
N GLY A 516 26.31 4.44 12.74
CA GLY A 516 25.19 5.02 11.99
C GLY A 516 23.89 5.10 12.81
N GLY A 517 23.60 4.07 13.61
CA GLY A 517 22.46 4.06 14.53
C GLY A 517 22.56 5.13 15.61
N LEU A 518 23.72 5.29 16.24
CA LEU A 518 23.99 6.34 17.23
C LEU A 518 23.84 7.73 16.62
N ALA A 519 24.40 7.97 15.43
CA ALA A 519 24.23 9.23 14.74
C ALA A 519 22.76 9.52 14.43
N ALA A 520 21.98 8.53 13.98
CA ALA A 520 20.56 8.71 13.70
C ALA A 520 19.70 8.97 14.95
N VAL A 521 20.11 8.45 16.11
CA VAL A 521 19.39 8.61 17.39
C VAL A 521 19.78 9.91 18.09
N LEU A 522 21.06 10.30 18.06
CA LEU A 522 21.61 11.40 18.85
C LEU A 522 21.77 12.71 18.07
N VAL A 523 22.01 12.66 16.76
CA VAL A 523 22.34 13.85 15.95
C VAL A 523 21.10 14.32 15.20
N LEU A 524 20.63 15.54 15.51
CA LEU A 524 19.47 16.19 14.87
C LEU A 524 18.27 15.26 14.66
N PRO A 525 17.72 14.66 15.72
CA PRO A 525 16.95 13.44 15.58
C PRO A 525 15.56 13.73 14.96
N THR A 526 15.14 13.03 13.88
CA THR A 526 13.82 13.24 13.21
C THR A 526 12.64 12.67 14.00
N ARG A 527 11.65 13.48 14.39
CA ARG A 527 10.49 12.98 15.14
C ARG A 527 9.59 12.19 14.19
N THR A 528 9.78 10.87 14.06
CA THR A 528 8.96 9.97 13.21
C THR A 528 7.46 10.14 13.44
N ARG A 529 7.05 10.46 14.67
CA ARG A 529 5.65 10.75 15.01
C ARG A 529 5.10 12.04 14.35
N ALA A 530 5.92 13.08 14.22
CA ALA A 530 5.48 14.33 13.61
C ALA A 530 5.22 14.15 12.11
N THR A 531 6.12 13.43 11.42
CA THR A 531 5.94 13.06 10.01
C THR A 531 4.69 12.21 9.83
N ILE A 532 4.52 11.12 10.58
CA ILE A 532 3.30 10.28 10.47
C ILE A 532 2.03 11.09 10.73
N ARG A 533 2.03 12.04 11.69
CA ARG A 533 0.86 12.91 11.92
C ARG A 533 0.59 13.82 10.73
N SER A 534 1.62 14.42 10.14
CA SER A 534 1.52 15.26 8.94
C SER A 534 0.96 14.45 7.76
N ASP A 535 1.53 13.27 7.50
CA ASP A 535 1.14 12.38 6.42
C ASP A 535 -0.32 11.90 6.60
N VAL A 536 -0.74 11.58 7.84
CA VAL A 536 -2.15 11.25 8.13
C VAL A 536 -3.06 12.45 7.86
N ALA A 537 -2.67 13.66 8.27
CA ALA A 537 -3.46 14.87 8.02
C ALA A 537 -3.61 15.16 6.53
N GLU A 538 -2.58 14.89 5.71
CA GLU A 538 -2.63 15.03 4.25
C GLU A 538 -3.59 14.04 3.58
N VAL A 539 -3.63 12.80 4.05
CA VAL A 539 -4.61 11.79 3.58
C VAL A 539 -6.03 12.22 3.96
N LEU A 540 -6.23 12.69 5.20
CA LEU A 540 -7.54 13.16 5.66
C LEU A 540 -8.01 14.41 4.91
N ARG A 541 -7.10 15.34 4.59
CA ARG A 541 -7.40 16.51 3.74
C ARG A 541 -7.85 16.09 2.34
N GLY A 542 -7.14 15.13 1.74
CA GLY A 542 -7.55 14.56 0.44
C GLY A 542 -8.94 13.92 0.51
N LEU A 543 -9.24 13.16 1.56
CA LEU A 543 -10.59 12.61 1.77
C LEU A 543 -11.66 13.69 1.96
N ARG A 544 -11.33 14.80 2.64
CA ARG A 544 -12.24 15.93 2.87
C ARG A 544 -12.57 16.66 1.56
N GLU A 545 -11.56 16.94 0.74
CA GLU A 545 -11.74 17.51 -0.61
C GLU A 545 -12.55 16.58 -1.50
N PHE A 546 -12.25 15.28 -1.47
CA PHE A 546 -12.97 14.27 -2.23
C PHE A 546 -14.46 14.20 -1.87
N VAL A 547 -14.81 14.21 -0.59
CA VAL A 547 -16.22 14.19 -0.14
C VAL A 547 -16.97 15.44 -0.64
N ASP A 548 -16.34 16.61 -0.58
CA ASP A 548 -16.92 17.88 -1.04
C ASP A 548 -17.22 17.85 -2.54
N HIS A 549 -16.22 17.50 -3.36
CA HIS A 549 -16.38 17.40 -4.82
C HIS A 549 -17.31 16.25 -5.23
N SER A 550 -17.36 15.16 -4.48
CA SER A 550 -18.29 14.06 -4.75
C SER A 550 -19.74 14.51 -4.62
N VAL A 551 -20.05 15.33 -3.62
CA VAL A 551 -21.39 15.91 -3.47
C VAL A 551 -21.71 16.87 -4.62
N GLY A 552 -20.75 17.70 -5.03
CA GLY A 552 -20.88 18.61 -6.19
C GLY A 552 -21.17 17.86 -7.49
N LEU A 553 -20.42 16.80 -7.82
CA LEU A 553 -20.65 15.98 -9.01
C LEU A 553 -22.03 15.29 -8.96
N LEU A 554 -22.36 14.62 -7.86
CA LEU A 554 -23.55 13.78 -7.75
C LEU A 554 -24.86 14.58 -7.71
N ARG A 555 -24.82 15.84 -7.28
CA ARG A 555 -25.99 16.70 -7.16
C ARG A 555 -26.06 17.77 -8.26
N GLU A 556 -24.94 18.42 -8.55
CA GLU A 556 -24.86 19.62 -9.38
C GLU A 556 -24.22 19.34 -10.76
N ALA A 557 -23.77 18.09 -11.00
CA ALA A 557 -23.09 17.67 -12.22
C ALA A 557 -21.83 18.50 -12.53
N GLU A 558 -21.11 18.92 -11.48
CA GLU A 558 -19.83 19.60 -11.63
C GLU A 558 -18.80 18.71 -12.32
N ALA A 559 -18.06 19.27 -13.29
CA ALA A 559 -17.02 18.53 -14.00
C ALA A 559 -15.77 18.39 -13.12
N VAL A 560 -15.70 17.30 -12.36
CA VAL A 560 -14.55 16.93 -11.51
C VAL A 560 -14.15 15.49 -11.78
N ASP A 561 -12.86 15.26 -12.00
CA ASP A 561 -12.31 13.90 -12.11
C ASP A 561 -12.06 13.32 -10.71
N LEU A 562 -13.08 12.65 -10.17
CA LEU A 562 -12.99 11.96 -8.88
C LEU A 562 -11.99 10.78 -8.90
N ILE A 563 -11.76 10.15 -10.06
CA ILE A 563 -10.84 9.02 -10.18
C ILE A 563 -9.41 9.52 -9.91
N ASP A 564 -9.00 10.61 -10.56
CA ASP A 564 -7.68 11.22 -10.33
C ASP A 564 -7.52 11.73 -8.88
N GLN A 565 -8.58 12.22 -8.24
CA GLN A 565 -8.52 12.60 -6.82
C GLN A 565 -8.27 11.39 -5.91
N THR A 566 -9.00 10.28 -6.10
CA THR A 566 -8.79 9.07 -5.29
C THR A 566 -7.39 8.49 -5.46
N ARG A 567 -6.79 8.65 -6.64
CA ARG A 567 -5.41 8.26 -6.94
C ARG A 567 -4.39 9.07 -6.14
N GLU A 568 -4.57 10.38 -6.03
CA GLU A 568 -3.69 11.23 -5.22
C GLU A 568 -3.81 10.87 -3.73
N ILE A 569 -5.01 10.53 -3.26
CA ILE A 569 -5.22 10.01 -1.89
C ILE A 569 -4.48 8.69 -1.68
N ASP A 570 -4.56 7.75 -2.63
CA ASP A 570 -3.87 6.45 -2.54
C ASP A 570 -2.36 6.61 -2.56
N LYS A 571 -1.82 7.53 -3.38
CA LYS A 571 -0.39 7.86 -3.40
C LYS A 571 0.08 8.35 -2.03
N ARG A 572 -0.61 9.32 -1.43
CA ARG A 572 -0.32 9.84 -0.08
C ARG A 572 -0.46 8.74 0.98
N PHE A 573 -1.48 7.89 0.86
CA PHE A 573 -1.68 6.76 1.78
C PHE A 573 -0.56 5.70 1.66
N ALA A 574 -0.09 5.42 0.45
CA ALA A 574 1.05 4.51 0.21
C ALA A 574 2.34 5.08 0.81
N GLU A 575 2.57 6.39 0.69
CA GLU A 575 3.69 7.10 1.31
C GLU A 575 3.61 7.05 2.84
N LEU A 576 2.44 7.33 3.42
CA LEU A 576 2.18 7.15 4.86
C LEU A 576 2.47 5.72 5.32
N ARG A 577 1.99 4.70 4.60
CA ARG A 577 2.24 3.29 4.95
C ARG A 577 3.72 2.96 4.95
N LYS A 578 4.46 3.48 3.97
CA LYS A 578 5.92 3.34 3.86
C LYS A 578 6.65 4.06 5.01
N ALA A 579 6.20 5.27 5.37
CA ALA A 579 6.73 6.01 6.52
C ALA A 579 6.46 5.31 7.86
N ALA A 580 5.29 4.66 7.98
CA ALA A 580 4.86 3.93 9.16
C ALA A 580 5.45 2.51 9.30
N GLU A 581 5.98 1.91 8.22
CA GLU A 581 6.52 0.54 8.20
C GLU A 581 7.49 0.24 9.38
N PRO A 582 8.45 1.11 9.72
CA PRO A 582 9.40 0.84 10.80
C PRO A 582 8.76 0.79 12.20
N MET A 583 7.61 1.45 12.39
CA MET A 583 6.86 1.40 13.66
C MET A 583 5.94 0.18 13.74
N VAL A 584 5.53 -0.38 12.60
CA VAL A 584 4.64 -1.54 12.51
C VAL A 584 5.41 -2.87 12.45
N HIS A 585 6.72 -2.83 12.16
CA HIS A 585 7.57 -4.02 12.07
C HIS A 585 7.67 -4.79 13.41
N VAL A 586 7.80 -6.13 13.34
CA VAL A 586 7.83 -7.02 14.52
C VAL A 586 8.97 -6.68 15.49
N ILE A 587 10.08 -6.18 14.94
CA ILE A 587 11.32 -5.85 15.67
C ILE A 587 11.29 -4.39 16.18
N SER A 588 10.22 -3.63 15.92
CA SER A 588 10.16 -2.23 16.34
C SER A 588 10.19 -2.09 17.87
N PRO A 589 10.97 -1.15 18.43
CA PRO A 589 10.99 -0.89 19.87
C PRO A 589 9.66 -0.33 20.40
N TYR A 590 8.74 0.11 19.53
CA TYR A 590 7.46 0.74 19.89
C TYR A 590 6.29 -0.25 20.02
N ARG A 591 6.46 -1.34 20.77
CA ARG A 591 5.46 -2.43 20.87
C ARG A 591 4.06 -1.96 21.30
N ALA A 592 3.97 -1.02 22.26
CA ALA A 592 2.70 -0.56 22.81
C ALA A 592 1.83 0.23 21.81
N GLN A 593 2.45 0.90 20.82
CA GLN A 593 1.75 1.78 19.86
C GLN A 593 1.46 1.09 18.52
N ARG A 594 1.92 -0.15 18.38
CA ARG A 594 1.82 -0.93 17.15
C ARG A 594 0.38 -1.33 16.83
N SER A 595 -0.43 -1.65 17.83
CA SER A 595 -1.84 -2.02 17.66
C SER A 595 -2.65 -0.83 17.14
N ASP A 596 -2.44 0.35 17.72
CA ASP A 596 -3.22 1.55 17.42
C ASP A 596 -2.88 2.09 16.04
N LEU A 597 -1.59 2.13 15.68
CA LEU A 597 -1.15 2.51 14.35
C LEU A 597 -1.62 1.52 13.27
N ARG A 598 -1.63 0.21 13.56
CA ARG A 598 -2.21 -0.79 12.64
C ARG A 598 -3.69 -0.58 12.45
N ARG A 599 -4.42 -0.30 13.53
CA ARG A 599 -5.85 0.00 13.47
C ARG A 599 -6.11 1.26 12.64
N LEU A 600 -5.37 2.33 12.89
CA LEU A 600 -5.43 3.58 12.12
C LEU A 600 -5.20 3.33 10.62
N LEU A 601 -4.11 2.66 10.26
CA LEU A 601 -3.80 2.32 8.86
C LEU A 601 -4.88 1.42 8.23
N THR A 602 -5.51 0.54 9.01
CA THR A 602 -6.59 -0.33 8.51
C THR A 602 -7.86 0.47 8.23
N LEU A 603 -8.20 1.42 9.11
CA LEU A 603 -9.36 2.31 8.93
C LEU A 603 -9.13 3.23 7.74
N LEU A 604 -7.96 3.87 7.63
CA LEU A 604 -7.61 4.71 6.48
C LEU A 604 -7.64 3.93 5.16
N ALA A 605 -7.08 2.71 5.13
CA ALA A 605 -7.19 1.85 3.94
C ALA A 605 -8.64 1.53 3.55
N SER A 606 -9.52 1.41 4.55
CA SER A 606 -10.95 1.20 4.28
C SER A 606 -11.59 2.49 3.74
N CYS A 607 -11.21 3.67 4.25
CA CYS A 607 -11.67 4.95 3.71
C CYS A 607 -11.25 5.12 2.25
N THR A 608 -9.98 4.85 1.91
CA THR A 608 -9.52 4.98 0.51
C THR A 608 -10.21 3.97 -0.41
N TYR A 609 -10.50 2.76 0.07
CA TYR A 609 -11.33 1.79 -0.66
C TYR A 609 -12.73 2.32 -0.97
N TYR A 610 -13.46 2.82 0.03
CA TYR A 610 -14.81 3.33 -0.20
C TYR A 610 -14.82 4.62 -1.03
N ALA A 611 -13.79 5.46 -0.93
CA ALA A 611 -13.60 6.60 -1.82
C ALA A 611 -13.44 6.14 -3.29
N ARG A 612 -12.57 5.15 -3.56
CA ARG A 612 -12.44 4.57 -4.91
C ARG A 612 -13.74 3.93 -5.40
N SER A 613 -14.42 3.18 -4.53
CA SER A 613 -15.71 2.57 -4.87
C SER A 613 -16.77 3.62 -5.18
N LEU A 614 -16.75 4.77 -4.51
CA LEU A 614 -17.64 5.89 -4.78
C LEU A 614 -17.28 6.51 -6.13
N ALA A 615 -16.02 6.88 -6.36
CA ALA A 615 -15.56 7.49 -7.60
C ALA A 615 -15.89 6.65 -8.84
N ALA A 616 -15.67 5.32 -8.76
CA ALA A 616 -15.94 4.42 -9.87
C ALA A 616 -17.44 4.21 -10.20
N ASN A 617 -18.35 4.58 -9.30
CA ASN A 617 -19.80 4.46 -9.51
C ASN A 617 -20.51 5.83 -9.49
N ALA A 618 -19.74 6.92 -9.47
CA ALA A 618 -20.29 8.27 -9.43
C ALA A 618 -20.59 8.74 -10.85
N GLU A 619 -21.86 9.05 -11.10
CA GLU A 619 -22.31 9.65 -12.34
C GLU A 619 -22.83 11.08 -12.09
N PRO A 620 -22.63 12.03 -13.03
CA PRO A 620 -23.12 13.39 -12.88
C PRO A 620 -24.64 13.42 -12.62
N ALA A 621 -25.07 14.16 -11.59
CA ALA A 621 -26.47 14.30 -11.20
C ALA A 621 -27.21 13.00 -10.79
N LEU A 622 -26.49 11.90 -10.50
CA LEU A 622 -27.07 10.61 -10.08
C LEU A 622 -28.00 10.72 -8.85
N LEU A 623 -27.72 11.65 -7.93
CA LEU A 623 -28.47 11.87 -6.69
C LEU A 623 -29.01 13.29 -6.59
N ALA A 624 -29.30 13.95 -7.72
CA ALA A 624 -29.78 15.33 -7.75
C ALA A 624 -31.06 15.57 -6.91
N GLY A 625 -31.89 14.55 -6.73
CA GLY A 625 -33.13 14.61 -5.94
C GLY A 625 -33.00 14.30 -4.44
N ASP A 626 -31.82 13.91 -3.95
CA ASP A 626 -31.64 13.55 -2.54
C ASP A 626 -31.19 14.76 -1.71
N GLU A 627 -32.12 15.35 -0.95
CA GLU A 627 -31.84 16.52 -0.10
C GLU A 627 -30.90 16.23 1.08
N ARG A 628 -30.65 14.96 1.40
CA ARG A 628 -29.82 14.54 2.55
C ARG A 628 -28.34 14.41 2.19
N LEU A 629 -28.02 14.22 0.91
CA LEU A 629 -26.65 14.08 0.44
C LEU A 629 -25.75 15.26 0.87
N PRO A 630 -26.15 16.54 0.70
CA PRO A 630 -25.36 17.69 1.15
C PRO A 630 -25.14 17.71 2.66
N ARG A 631 -26.17 17.37 3.45
CA ARG A 631 -26.06 17.32 4.92
C ARG A 631 -25.06 16.25 5.36
N THR A 632 -25.17 15.06 4.78
CA THR A 632 -24.27 13.94 5.06
C THR A 632 -22.84 14.27 4.65
N GLY A 633 -22.63 14.84 3.46
CA GLY A 633 -21.32 15.30 3.00
C GLY A 633 -20.70 16.36 3.91
N GLN A 634 -21.48 17.37 4.32
CA GLN A 634 -21.04 18.41 5.25
C GLN A 634 -20.68 17.84 6.62
N ARG A 635 -21.45 16.86 7.14
CA ARG A 635 -21.14 16.16 8.39
C ARG A 635 -19.82 15.41 8.30
N ILE A 636 -19.63 14.61 7.25
CA ILE A 636 -18.39 13.85 7.04
C ILE A 636 -17.20 14.79 6.89
N ALA A 637 -17.32 15.85 6.08
CA ALA A 637 -16.27 16.87 5.91
C ALA A 637 -15.93 17.57 7.23
N GLY A 638 -16.93 17.98 8.01
CA GLY A 638 -16.74 18.59 9.32
C GLY A 638 -16.08 17.64 10.34
N ASN A 639 -16.40 16.35 10.30
CA ASN A 639 -15.71 15.33 11.10
C ASN A 639 -14.24 15.16 10.68
N LEU A 640 -13.96 15.16 9.37
CA LEU A 640 -12.59 15.13 8.86
C LEU A 640 -11.79 16.36 9.28
N ASP A 641 -12.38 17.56 9.24
CA ASP A 641 -11.75 18.79 9.71
C ASP A 641 -11.40 18.72 11.21
N ARG A 642 -12.28 18.14 12.05
CA ARG A 642 -11.99 17.88 13.47
C ARG A 642 -10.85 16.88 13.66
N LEU A 643 -10.80 15.81 12.87
CA LEU A 643 -9.70 14.83 12.90
C LEU A 643 -8.36 15.46 12.48
N ILE A 644 -8.37 16.32 11.47
CA ILE A 644 -7.19 17.08 11.01
C ILE A 644 -6.73 18.03 12.11
N ALA A 645 -7.64 18.78 12.73
CA ALA A 645 -7.32 19.68 13.84
C ALA A 645 -6.74 18.95 15.06
N ALA A 646 -7.22 17.74 15.36
CA ALA A 646 -6.69 16.92 16.45
C ALA A 646 -5.24 16.44 16.23
N LEU A 647 -4.75 16.45 14.99
CA LEU A 647 -3.38 16.09 14.64
C LEU A 647 -2.41 17.28 14.80
N ASP A 648 -2.91 18.51 14.83
CA ASP A 648 -2.13 19.74 14.98
C ASP A 648 -1.88 20.06 16.47
N PRO A 649 -0.62 20.06 16.93
CA PRO A 649 -0.29 20.36 18.33
C PRO A 649 -0.61 21.79 18.76
N ASP A 650 -0.75 22.74 17.83
CA ASP A 650 -0.96 24.16 18.14
C ASP A 650 -2.46 24.52 18.27
N THR A 651 -3.37 23.58 17.96
CA THR A 651 -4.82 23.79 18.02
C THR A 651 -5.40 23.30 19.36
N GLU A 652 -5.23 24.08 20.44
CA GLU A 652 -5.72 23.73 21.79
C GLU A 652 -7.26 23.82 21.95
N GLN A 653 -7.99 24.42 21.00
CA GLN A 653 -9.41 24.80 21.17
C GLN A 653 -10.40 24.10 20.22
N ALA A 654 -10.00 23.10 19.44
CA ALA A 654 -10.92 22.41 18.54
C ALA A 654 -11.89 21.47 19.29
N PRO A 655 -13.16 21.34 18.84
CA PRO A 655 -14.11 20.38 19.39
C PRO A 655 -13.55 18.96 19.31
N ARG A 656 -13.58 18.21 20.42
CA ARG A 656 -12.99 16.86 20.51
C ARG A 656 -13.97 15.70 20.33
N GLU A 657 -15.18 16.01 19.87
CA GLU A 657 -16.25 15.04 19.63
C GLU A 657 -16.53 14.95 18.12
N VAL A 658 -16.70 13.71 17.65
CA VAL A 658 -17.09 13.41 16.28
C VAL A 658 -18.62 13.35 16.21
N VAL A 659 -19.25 13.84 15.15
CA VAL A 659 -20.72 13.93 15.09
C VAL A 659 -21.28 12.76 14.28
N ALA A 660 -22.16 11.96 14.87
CA ALA A 660 -22.87 10.91 14.15
C ALA A 660 -24.21 11.44 13.63
N GLY A 661 -24.71 10.90 12.53
CA GLY A 661 -26.07 11.17 12.09
C GLY A 661 -26.65 10.06 11.24
N ASP A 662 -27.80 10.33 10.65
CA ASP A 662 -28.59 9.29 9.97
C ASP A 662 -27.91 8.78 8.70
N SER A 663 -28.09 7.48 8.44
CA SER A 663 -27.58 6.77 7.27
C SER A 663 -28.44 7.04 6.04
N LEU A 664 -27.79 7.29 4.89
CA LEU A 664 -28.44 7.47 3.58
C LEU A 664 -29.17 6.19 3.15
N THR A 665 -28.66 5.01 3.48
CA THR A 665 -29.26 3.72 3.09
C THR A 665 -30.57 3.39 3.79
N SER A 666 -30.90 4.06 4.91
CA SER A 666 -32.11 3.81 5.70
C SER A 666 -33.44 4.05 4.93
N HIS A 667 -33.40 4.77 3.80
CA HIS A 667 -34.60 5.12 3.01
C HIS A 667 -34.54 4.67 1.54
N VAL A 668 -33.55 3.85 1.17
CA VAL A 668 -33.54 3.21 -0.15
C VAL A 668 -34.70 2.22 -0.20
N ARG A 669 -35.61 2.39 -1.17
CA ARG A 669 -36.75 1.49 -1.37
C ARG A 669 -36.26 0.03 -1.38
N PRO A 670 -36.79 -0.85 -0.52
CA PRO A 670 -36.36 -2.22 -0.51
C PRO A 670 -36.77 -2.91 -1.81
N ARG A 671 -35.88 -3.77 -2.34
CA ARG A 671 -35.94 -4.41 -3.67
C ARG A 671 -37.27 -5.06 -4.09
N HIS A 672 -38.15 -5.35 -3.16
CA HIS A 672 -39.46 -5.97 -3.39
C HIS A 672 -40.58 -4.95 -3.65
N LEU A 673 -40.30 -3.65 -3.52
CA LEU A 673 -41.19 -2.53 -3.82
C LEU A 673 -40.73 -1.72 -5.06
N ALA A 674 -39.65 -2.13 -5.71
CA ALA A 674 -39.23 -1.59 -7.01
C ALA A 674 -40.08 -2.22 -8.10
N GLU A 675 -40.75 -1.40 -8.92
CA GLU A 675 -41.67 -1.87 -9.97
C GLU A 675 -40.94 -2.49 -11.18
N ASP A 676 -39.63 -2.28 -11.32
CA ASP A 676 -38.79 -2.90 -12.35
C ASP A 676 -37.37 -3.23 -11.83
N PRO A 677 -36.92 -4.49 -11.86
CA PRO A 677 -35.58 -4.89 -11.37
C PRO A 677 -34.41 -4.50 -12.29
N ALA A 678 -34.63 -3.71 -13.34
CA ALA A 678 -33.70 -3.46 -14.45
C ALA A 678 -33.18 -2.02 -14.61
N GLU A 679 -33.28 -1.13 -13.61
CA GLU A 679 -32.67 0.21 -13.69
C GLU A 679 -31.20 0.21 -13.19
N PRO A 680 -30.19 0.38 -14.08
CA PRO A 680 -28.78 0.44 -13.71
C PRO A 680 -28.46 1.63 -12.77
N ASP A 681 -29.11 2.78 -12.95
CA ASP A 681 -28.95 3.99 -12.12
C ASP A 681 -29.28 3.71 -10.64
N GLU A 682 -30.27 2.85 -10.35
CA GLU A 682 -30.67 2.51 -8.98
C GLU A 682 -29.63 1.60 -8.28
N ALA A 683 -28.85 0.82 -9.05
CA ALA A 683 -27.76 0.01 -8.50
C ALA A 683 -26.53 0.88 -8.19
N ALA A 684 -26.16 1.79 -9.10
CA ALA A 684 -25.09 2.76 -8.89
C ALA A 684 -25.39 3.68 -7.70
N ALA A 685 -26.61 4.24 -7.64
CA ALA A 685 -27.06 5.09 -6.53
C ALA A 685 -26.99 4.37 -5.17
N ARG A 686 -27.34 3.07 -5.11
CA ARG A 686 -27.20 2.24 -3.90
C ARG A 686 -25.75 2.03 -3.47
N LEU A 687 -24.84 1.84 -4.42
CA LEU A 687 -23.42 1.66 -4.14
C LEU A 687 -22.80 2.97 -3.64
N VAL A 688 -23.15 4.09 -4.27
CA VAL A 688 -22.70 5.44 -3.87
C VAL A 688 -23.20 5.80 -2.47
N THR A 689 -24.50 5.63 -2.20
CA THR A 689 -25.07 5.89 -0.87
C THR A 689 -24.48 4.99 0.22
N ALA A 690 -24.29 3.70 -0.06
CA ALA A 690 -23.61 2.78 0.86
C ALA A 690 -22.14 3.15 1.08
N ALA A 691 -21.45 3.67 0.07
CA ALA A 691 -20.06 4.13 0.21
C ALA A 691 -19.97 5.36 1.12
N PHE A 692 -20.89 6.33 1.01
CA PHE A 692 -20.99 7.47 1.95
C PHE A 692 -21.25 7.01 3.39
N ASP A 693 -22.20 6.10 3.61
CA ASP A 693 -22.51 5.58 4.94
C ASP A 693 -21.28 4.89 5.56
N HIS A 694 -20.57 4.07 4.78
CA HIS A 694 -19.35 3.42 5.26
C HIS A 694 -18.20 4.42 5.50
N LEU A 695 -18.07 5.46 4.67
CA LEU A 695 -17.10 6.53 4.92
C LEU A 695 -17.41 7.23 6.25
N ASP A 696 -18.67 7.55 6.54
CA ASP A 696 -19.08 8.18 7.79
C ASP A 696 -18.75 7.28 9.00
N GLU A 697 -19.13 6.00 8.96
CA GLU A 697 -18.79 5.02 10.01
C GLU A 697 -17.28 4.92 10.27
N LEU A 698 -16.48 4.92 9.21
CA LEU A 698 -15.03 4.82 9.31
C LEU A 698 -14.40 6.10 9.84
N VAL A 699 -14.90 7.27 9.43
CA VAL A 699 -14.48 8.58 9.95
C VAL A 699 -14.78 8.68 11.44
N LEU A 700 -15.95 8.22 11.89
CA LEU A 700 -16.27 8.11 13.33
C LEU A 700 -15.29 7.15 14.03
N ALA A 701 -15.00 5.99 13.44
CA ALA A 701 -14.08 5.01 14.01
C ALA A 701 -12.62 5.50 14.09
N LEU A 702 -12.22 6.47 13.25
CA LEU A 702 -10.91 7.13 13.30
C LEU A 702 -10.73 8.06 14.50
N GLY A 703 -11.83 8.51 15.14
CA GLY A 703 -11.78 9.40 16.30
C GLY A 703 -10.96 8.84 17.46
N ARG A 704 -11.27 7.60 17.88
CA ARG A 704 -10.61 6.96 19.03
C ARG A 704 -9.08 6.77 18.85
N PRO A 705 -8.57 6.23 17.72
CA PRO A 705 -7.13 6.16 17.44
C PRO A 705 -6.43 7.52 17.45
N LEU A 706 -7.13 8.60 17.14
CA LEU A 706 -6.59 9.97 17.09
C LEU A 706 -6.78 10.76 18.39
N GLY A 707 -7.37 10.14 19.42
CA GLY A 707 -7.52 10.73 20.75
C GLY A 707 -8.76 11.61 20.93
N LEU A 708 -9.76 11.48 20.05
CA LEU A 708 -11.08 12.07 20.19
C LEU A 708 -11.99 11.14 21.00
N GLU A 709 -12.89 11.70 21.81
CA GLU A 709 -13.81 10.92 22.64
C GLU A 709 -14.89 10.27 21.76
N ALA A 710 -15.29 9.04 22.12
CA ALA A 710 -16.19 8.22 21.32
C ALA A 710 -17.68 8.56 21.53
N ASP A 711 -17.99 9.49 22.44
CA ASP A 711 -19.35 10.01 22.59
C ASP A 711 -19.64 10.91 21.39
N ALA A 712 -20.19 10.29 20.36
CA ALA A 712 -20.59 11.00 19.17
C ALA A 712 -21.81 11.86 19.50
N ALA A 713 -21.64 13.18 19.50
CA ALA A 713 -22.78 14.07 19.50
C ALA A 713 -23.66 13.69 18.30
N THR A 714 -24.90 13.26 18.55
CA THR A 714 -25.83 12.92 17.48
C THR A 714 -26.43 14.21 16.95
N GLU A 715 -26.42 14.43 15.64
CA GLU A 715 -27.17 15.54 15.04
C GLU A 715 -28.61 15.51 15.56
N PRO A 716 -29.16 16.64 16.07
CA PRO A 716 -30.58 16.69 16.35
C PRO A 716 -31.32 16.46 15.04
N SER A 717 -32.04 15.35 14.94
CA SER A 717 -32.83 14.99 13.76
C SER A 717 -33.87 16.08 13.49
N GLU A 718 -33.55 17.05 12.62
CA GLU A 718 -34.52 18.05 12.14
C GLU A 718 -35.54 17.44 11.18
N ASP A 719 -35.30 16.22 10.66
CA ASP A 719 -36.32 15.34 10.11
C ASP A 719 -37.15 14.73 11.28
N THR A 720 -37.79 15.59 12.06
CA THR A 720 -39.06 15.19 12.66
C THR A 720 -40.05 15.12 11.51
N ASP A 721 -40.05 13.96 10.86
CA ASP A 721 -41.06 13.56 9.90
C ASP A 721 -42.42 13.79 10.57
N THR A 722 -43.06 14.91 10.23
CA THR A 722 -44.32 15.40 10.82
C THR A 722 -45.48 14.45 10.47
N THR A 723 -45.18 13.37 9.77
CA THR A 723 -46.04 12.26 9.38
C THR A 723 -46.00 11.06 10.33
N THR A 724 -44.96 10.88 11.16
CA THR A 724 -44.92 9.76 12.12
C THR A 724 -45.50 10.15 13.47
N ALA A 725 -46.56 9.47 13.89
CA ALA A 725 -47.13 9.65 15.22
C ALA A 725 -46.25 8.93 16.25
N ARG A 726 -46.01 9.54 17.42
CA ARG A 726 -45.19 8.92 18.47
C ARG A 726 -46.02 8.81 19.74
N LEU A 727 -46.02 7.64 20.38
CA LEU A 727 -46.65 7.42 21.67
C LEU A 727 -45.57 7.30 22.76
N LEU A 728 -45.62 8.21 23.72
CA LEU A 728 -44.75 8.31 24.88
C LEU A 728 -45.58 8.05 26.15
N GLY A 729 -44.95 7.64 27.23
CA GLY A 729 -45.65 7.50 28.51
C GLY A 729 -44.81 6.82 29.57
N GLN A 730 -45.39 6.66 30.75
CA GLN A 730 -44.82 5.86 31.84
C GLN A 730 -45.74 4.73 32.26
N VAL A 731 -45.16 3.55 32.50
CA VAL A 731 -45.85 2.43 33.13
C VAL A 731 -45.54 2.42 34.62
N ARG A 732 -46.59 2.48 35.43
CA ARG A 732 -46.49 2.51 36.89
C ARG A 732 -47.38 1.46 37.54
N ASP A 733 -47.04 1.09 38.77
CA ASP A 733 -47.91 0.28 39.62
C ASP A 733 -48.99 1.11 40.33
N ASP A 734 -49.91 0.41 40.99
CA ASP A 734 -50.97 0.93 41.86
C ASP A 734 -50.45 1.76 43.06
N ARG A 735 -49.14 1.80 43.29
CA ARG A 735 -48.44 2.56 44.33
C ARG A 735 -47.55 3.67 43.75
N GLY A 736 -47.61 3.92 42.44
CA GLY A 736 -46.86 4.97 41.73
C GLY A 736 -45.41 4.65 41.41
N ARG A 737 -44.94 3.40 41.60
CA ARG A 737 -43.57 2.97 41.25
C ARG A 737 -43.46 2.61 39.76
N PRO A 738 -42.34 2.92 39.08
CA PRO A 738 -42.13 2.55 37.69
C PRO A 738 -42.02 1.03 37.49
N LEU A 739 -42.51 0.53 36.36
CA LEU A 739 -42.51 -0.90 36.00
C LEU A 739 -41.71 -1.15 34.71
N ALA A 740 -40.42 -1.44 34.85
CA ALA A 740 -39.53 -1.77 33.73
C ALA A 740 -39.84 -3.13 33.08
N GLU A 741 -40.37 -4.09 33.84
CA GLU A 741 -40.70 -5.45 33.37
C GLU A 741 -42.02 -5.53 32.57
N ALA A 742 -42.66 -4.39 32.28
CA ALA A 742 -43.87 -4.39 31.48
C ALA A 742 -43.56 -4.52 29.98
N ALA A 743 -44.50 -5.07 29.22
CA ALA A 743 -44.49 -5.11 27.77
C ALA A 743 -45.69 -4.33 27.24
N LEU A 744 -45.44 -3.33 26.40
CA LEU A 744 -46.47 -2.59 25.68
C LEU A 744 -46.52 -3.04 24.22
N THR A 745 -47.72 -3.31 23.73
CA THR A 745 -48.00 -3.67 22.34
C THR A 745 -49.07 -2.73 21.79
N LEU A 746 -48.81 -2.13 20.64
CA LEU A 746 -49.76 -1.28 19.95
C LEU A 746 -50.37 -2.03 18.76
N VAL A 747 -51.69 -2.06 18.66
CA VAL A 747 -52.45 -2.83 17.66
C VAL A 747 -53.38 -1.90 16.87
N ASP A 748 -53.45 -2.05 15.54
CA ASP A 748 -54.35 -1.28 14.69
C ASP A 748 -55.81 -1.79 14.72
N GLN A 749 -56.71 -1.07 14.04
CA GLN A 749 -58.13 -1.45 13.91
C GLN A 749 -58.36 -2.78 13.14
N ARG A 750 -57.33 -3.31 12.46
CA ARG A 750 -57.36 -4.57 11.73
C ARG A 750 -56.79 -5.73 12.56
N GLY A 751 -56.44 -5.50 13.82
CA GLY A 751 -55.86 -6.49 14.72
C GLY A 751 -54.38 -6.79 14.45
N ARG A 752 -53.70 -5.99 13.62
CA ARG A 752 -52.27 -6.14 13.35
C ARG A 752 -51.44 -5.35 14.35
N GLN A 753 -50.40 -5.99 14.87
CA GLN A 753 -49.43 -5.34 15.73
C GLN A 753 -48.60 -4.33 14.94
N VAL A 754 -48.61 -3.07 15.38
CA VAL A 754 -47.93 -1.94 14.73
C VAL A 754 -46.63 -1.59 15.42
N GLY A 755 -46.52 -1.85 16.72
CA GLY A 755 -45.31 -1.59 17.49
C GLY A 755 -45.29 -2.32 18.82
N ARG A 756 -44.10 -2.52 19.37
CA ARG A 756 -43.89 -3.09 20.72
C ARG A 756 -42.75 -2.36 21.41
N SER A 757 -42.87 -2.14 22.71
CA SER A 757 -41.86 -1.48 23.54
C SER A 757 -41.84 -2.08 24.94
N SER A 758 -40.65 -2.10 25.56
CA SER A 758 -40.45 -2.38 26.98
C SER A 758 -40.03 -1.07 27.66
N PRO A 759 -40.63 -0.68 28.79
CA PRO A 759 -40.23 0.53 29.50
C PRO A 759 -38.78 0.47 30.00
N ALA A 760 -38.12 1.63 30.09
CA ALA A 760 -36.83 1.78 30.74
C ALA A 760 -36.95 1.62 32.27
N ASP A 761 -35.82 1.62 32.98
CA ASP A 761 -35.75 1.45 34.45
C ASP A 761 -36.56 2.51 35.22
N ASP A 762 -36.77 3.69 34.64
CA ASP A 762 -37.59 4.78 35.17
C ASP A 762 -39.08 4.68 34.78
N GLY A 763 -39.47 3.59 34.12
CA GLY A 763 -40.83 3.27 33.68
C GLY A 763 -41.25 3.97 32.39
N ARG A 764 -40.39 4.75 31.73
CA ARG A 764 -40.74 5.44 30.48
C ARG A 764 -40.71 4.51 29.27
N TYR A 765 -41.66 4.65 28.37
CA TYR A 765 -41.70 3.93 27.11
C TYR A 765 -41.90 4.87 25.92
N ARG A 766 -41.51 4.39 24.74
CA ARG A 766 -41.64 5.07 23.46
C ARG A 766 -42.02 4.07 22.37
N ILE A 767 -43.05 4.38 21.59
CA ILE A 767 -43.50 3.61 20.42
C ILE A 767 -43.65 4.58 19.24
N GLU A 768 -42.95 4.31 18.14
CA GLU A 768 -43.15 5.01 16.87
C GLU A 768 -44.28 4.35 16.08
N VAL A 769 -45.10 5.18 15.43
CA VAL A 769 -46.29 4.73 14.72
C VAL A 769 -46.27 5.27 13.29
N PRO A 770 -46.35 4.39 12.27
CA PRO A 770 -46.15 4.75 10.87
C PRO A 770 -47.28 5.57 10.25
N ALA A 771 -48.45 5.69 10.91
CA ALA A 771 -49.57 6.50 10.44
C ALA A 771 -50.40 7.07 11.61
N THR A 772 -51.09 8.19 11.39
CA THR A 772 -52.09 8.71 12.33
C THR A 772 -53.34 7.82 12.32
N GLY A 773 -54.00 7.68 13.47
CA GLY A 773 -55.14 6.78 13.61
C GLY A 773 -55.43 6.38 15.04
N THR A 774 -56.48 5.57 15.21
CA THR A 774 -56.84 5.03 16.53
C THR A 774 -56.28 3.62 16.68
N TYR A 775 -55.56 3.41 17.77
CA TYR A 775 -54.84 2.17 18.08
C TYR A 775 -55.24 1.64 19.46
N LEU A 776 -55.10 0.34 19.67
CA LEU A 776 -55.25 -0.31 20.96
C LEU A 776 -53.87 -0.50 21.58
N LEU A 777 -53.61 0.15 22.70
CA LEU A 777 -52.41 -0.03 23.52
C LEU A 777 -52.69 -1.11 24.57
N VAL A 778 -52.01 -2.24 24.45
CA VAL A 778 -52.07 -3.34 25.42
C VAL A 778 -50.79 -3.32 26.25
N ALA A 779 -50.91 -3.12 27.56
CA ALA A 779 -49.81 -3.22 28.50
C ALA A 779 -49.99 -4.46 29.37
N SER A 780 -48.92 -5.23 29.54
CA SER A 780 -48.90 -6.44 30.35
C SER A 780 -47.63 -6.50 31.17
N SER A 781 -47.68 -7.07 32.37
CA SER A 781 -46.51 -7.29 33.23
C SER A 781 -46.76 -8.54 34.07
N PRO A 782 -45.74 -9.38 34.34
CA PRO A 782 -45.92 -10.60 35.13
C PRO A 782 -46.59 -10.33 36.49
N GLY A 783 -47.64 -11.09 36.82
CA GLY A 783 -48.38 -10.97 38.09
C GLY A 783 -49.28 -9.73 38.22
N ARG A 784 -49.59 -9.05 37.11
CA ARG A 784 -50.49 -7.89 37.06
C ARG A 784 -51.56 -8.07 35.98
N GLN A 785 -52.75 -7.50 36.20
CA GLN A 785 -53.82 -7.55 35.20
C GLN A 785 -53.41 -6.74 33.97
N PRO A 786 -53.50 -7.29 32.75
CA PRO A 786 -53.20 -6.55 31.54
C PRO A 786 -54.27 -5.48 31.30
N THR A 787 -53.84 -4.31 30.87
CA THR A 787 -54.73 -3.19 30.52
C THR A 787 -54.71 -2.98 29.01
N ALA A 788 -55.89 -2.72 28.42
CA ALA A 788 -56.03 -2.41 27.01
C ALA A 788 -56.77 -1.08 26.85
N ASP A 789 -56.07 -0.06 26.36
CA ASP A 789 -56.57 1.31 26.23
C ASP A 789 -56.61 1.73 24.75
N LEU A 790 -57.71 2.34 24.34
CA LEU A 790 -57.81 2.93 23.01
C LEU A 790 -57.14 4.31 22.98
N VAL A 791 -56.18 4.51 22.09
CA VAL A 791 -55.41 5.76 21.95
C VAL A 791 -55.54 6.28 20.52
N THR A 792 -56.01 7.52 20.38
CA THR A 792 -56.04 8.22 19.08
C THR A 792 -54.78 9.06 18.92
N LEU A 793 -53.98 8.73 17.92
CA LEU A 793 -52.70 9.36 17.63
C LEU A 793 -52.82 10.26 16.39
N GLY A 794 -52.58 11.55 16.57
CA GLY A 794 -52.37 12.54 15.51
C GLY A 794 -50.90 12.69 15.14
N ALA A 795 -50.61 13.65 14.25
CA ALA A 795 -49.25 14.00 13.89
C ALA A 795 -48.53 14.60 15.11
N GLY A 796 -47.35 14.06 15.46
CA GLY A 796 -46.55 14.51 16.61
C GLY A 796 -46.59 13.58 17.84
N PRO A 797 -45.98 14.03 18.97
CA PRO A 797 -45.87 13.23 20.18
C PRO A 797 -47.16 13.26 21.02
N HIS A 798 -47.67 12.08 21.35
CA HIS A 798 -48.79 11.87 22.26
C HIS A 798 -48.31 11.17 23.52
N THR A 799 -48.75 11.65 24.69
CA THR A 799 -48.38 11.04 25.98
C THR A 799 -49.56 10.28 26.56
N ARG A 800 -49.35 9.02 26.98
CA ARG A 800 -50.32 8.18 27.68
C ARG A 800 -49.63 7.38 28.77
N ASP A 801 -49.94 7.64 30.03
CA ASP A 801 -49.44 6.82 31.13
C ASP A 801 -50.35 5.61 31.36
N VAL A 802 -49.74 4.51 31.80
CA VAL A 802 -50.44 3.25 32.05
C VAL A 802 -50.20 2.80 33.48
N VAL A 803 -51.28 2.49 34.19
CA VAL A 803 -51.22 1.93 35.55
C VAL A 803 -51.63 0.46 35.48
N LEU A 804 -50.73 -0.44 35.90
CA LEU A 804 -50.99 -1.87 35.98
C LEU A 804 -51.26 -2.27 37.44
N ILE A 805 -52.47 -2.73 37.69
CA ILE A 805 -52.90 -3.16 39.03
C ILE A 805 -52.45 -4.60 39.26
N ARG A 806 -51.93 -4.87 40.46
CA ARG A 806 -51.54 -6.23 40.84
C ARG A 806 -52.75 -7.14 40.82
N ASP A 807 -52.62 -8.30 40.18
CA ASP A 807 -53.70 -9.27 40.09
C ASP A 807 -53.75 -10.10 41.39
N PRO A 808 -54.81 -9.99 42.22
CA PRO A 808 -54.89 -10.74 43.47
C PRO A 808 -55.06 -12.26 43.26
N GLU A 809 -55.44 -12.72 42.05
CA GLU A 809 -55.68 -14.14 41.74
C GLU A 809 -54.50 -14.85 41.05
N ALA A 810 -53.49 -14.12 40.56
CA ALA A 810 -52.39 -14.68 39.75
C ALA A 810 -51.42 -15.64 40.51
N TRP A 811 -51.58 -15.82 41.83
CA TRP A 811 -50.72 -16.67 42.67
C TRP A 811 -51.31 -18.03 43.06
N GLN A 812 -52.46 -18.46 42.50
CA GLN A 812 -53.04 -19.79 42.78
C GLN A 812 -52.69 -20.91 41.76
N GLY A 813 -51.78 -20.66 40.81
CA GLY A 813 -51.50 -21.59 39.69
C GLY A 813 -50.22 -22.44 39.75
N GLU A 814 -49.30 -22.22 40.68
CA GLU A 814 -48.03 -23.00 40.77
C GLU A 814 -47.91 -23.72 42.12
N ALA A 815 -48.81 -24.67 42.38
CA ALA A 815 -48.61 -25.76 43.34
C ALA A 815 -49.61 -26.89 43.09
N SER A 816 -49.36 -27.71 42.06
CA SER A 816 -49.77 -29.13 42.01
C SER A 816 -48.99 -29.90 40.96
#